data_AF-A0A2Z6B1L7-F1
#
_entry.id   AF-A0A2Z6B1L7-F1
#
_cell.length_a   1.000
_cell.length_b   1.000
_cell.length_c   1.000
_cell.angle_alpha   90.00
_cell.angle_beta   90.00
_cell.angle_gamma   90.00
#
_symmetry.space_group_name_H-M   'P 1'
#
loop_
_entity.id
_entity.type
_entity.pdbx_description
1 polymer ?
#
loop_
_entity_poly.entity_id
_entity_poly.type
_entity_poly.pdbx_seq_one_letter_code
_entity_poly.pdbx_strand_id
1 'polypeptide(L)'
;MNLTNLSTMFKPNSVAVIGATEEQGHPGAVIMKNLLASKFIGPIIPVHDTLSQVYGLPVYREIDTLPLTPDLAIICSAPETVPDYVLQLGRRGVSGAVILGNGFEDLPPDVCTMLENAILGAARQTDLRFLGPDSIGFLSPSVGINASLGHTDITSGRVAFITESDSLFTTVLDWAKNRGIGFSHFISLGKKLDFGFGELLDFLNSDPGTRAVLLYVEEIRNARAFLSAARATARNKPLLVIKAGRTPEASRLIARYRGGQQGWDAVYEAAFRRSGMLRVPDIDSLFDSVETIVRTKPMKGERLAILANGKSPGILVQDMIIEGGGKMAVLEEETRTQLLELLEVESGGPAKHFLDAENPVNITAHAPPERYAEALKILLKAKGVDAVLVLRVPSPLVDGQEVAHAVAKASRRAKRPVLTSWMGGDNAQQARDILSEAGISTYWTPDKAVRAFLNLVNYRRNQEMLMETPASLPSEFMPDTATARMVVESALENGHELLSVPEAMDVLDSYDIPVVETRLSGNAEAAVTAAEEMGYPVALKVLSPDNFCKSLAGGVVLDLETADAVAEAAQAVVDRVTTAHPDCRVAGYVVQRMGRRPRARELFIKAGMDPVFGPYIHFGQGGAETDIIGDHAVSLPPLNMSLAKELISRTAISRLLRGGKGSPPADINILCLTLVKVSQLIVDIPEIQSLEINPLFADGQGLLALDAEIRVAPYKGDPGARLAIRPYPRELEESVVLKDDRKVILRPIRPEDEPAHWEFLSKLSVDDIRYRFFGLIRELPRSEMIRLTQIDYDREMAFIATAETSEGSGEYETLGVVRGMTKPDNSDIEFAIVVRSDYKRRGLGGILMRKLISYAKTRKTKYMIGEALLENKGMSVLSEKLGFEVKKNYDDDLYKFKLLLHPE
;
A
#
# COMPACT_ATOMS: atom_id res chain seq x y z
N MET A 1 21.38 -0.70 7.07
CA MET A 1 20.47 -0.45 8.20
C MET A 1 20.16 -1.70 9.04
N ASN A 2 20.97 -1.97 10.05
CA ASN A 2 20.92 -3.20 10.85
C ASN A 2 19.61 -3.31 11.67
N LEU A 3 18.68 -4.18 11.27
CA LEU A 3 17.42 -4.46 12.00
C LEU A 3 17.67 -5.01 13.41
N THR A 4 18.80 -5.70 13.62
CA THR A 4 19.16 -6.27 14.92
C THR A 4 19.31 -5.16 15.97
N ASN A 5 19.90 -4.02 15.60
CA ASN A 5 20.06 -2.89 16.52
C ASN A 5 18.72 -2.28 16.92
N LEU A 6 17.74 -2.21 16.02
CA LEU A 6 16.38 -1.77 16.35
C LEU A 6 15.70 -2.75 17.31
N SER A 7 15.85 -4.06 17.09
CA SER A 7 15.31 -5.07 18.00
C SER A 7 15.90 -4.92 19.41
N THR A 8 17.21 -4.71 19.52
CA THR A 8 17.89 -4.47 20.80
C THR A 8 17.40 -3.17 21.46
N MET A 9 17.22 -2.10 20.67
CA MET A 9 16.73 -0.81 21.17
C MET A 9 15.33 -0.91 21.79
N PHE A 10 14.39 -1.62 21.15
CA PHE A 10 13.00 -1.75 21.64
C PHE A 10 12.80 -2.86 22.68
N LYS A 11 13.76 -3.79 22.79
CA LYS A 11 13.78 -4.85 23.81
C LYS A 11 15.15 -4.92 24.51
N PRO A 12 15.55 -3.84 25.20
CA PRO A 12 16.87 -3.78 25.82
C PRO A 12 16.91 -4.63 27.08
N ASN A 13 18.11 -5.12 27.44
CA ASN A 13 18.37 -5.72 28.75
C ASN A 13 19.03 -4.72 29.71
N SER A 14 19.48 -3.55 29.24
CA SER A 14 20.11 -2.51 30.06
C SER A 14 19.86 -1.12 29.48
N VAL A 15 19.70 -0.11 30.35
CA VAL A 15 19.36 1.26 29.95
C VAL A 15 20.26 2.27 30.64
N ALA A 16 20.85 3.19 29.88
CA ALA A 16 21.50 4.39 30.42
C ALA A 16 20.63 5.64 30.20
N VAL A 17 20.57 6.52 31.19
CA VAL A 17 19.81 7.79 31.12
C VAL A 17 20.78 8.95 31.24
N ILE A 18 21.02 9.65 30.13
CA ILE A 18 21.90 10.82 30.05
C ILE A 18 21.08 12.07 30.40
N GLY A 19 21.57 12.86 31.35
CA GLY A 19 20.83 13.96 31.94
C GLY A 19 19.84 13.49 33.03
N ALA A 20 20.15 12.38 33.71
CA ALA A 20 19.35 11.86 34.81
C ALA A 20 19.39 12.82 36.02
N THR A 21 18.22 13.18 36.55
CA THR A 21 18.07 14.14 37.65
C THR A 21 16.81 13.82 38.45
N GLU A 22 16.66 14.44 39.62
CA GLU A 22 15.42 14.44 40.42
C GLU A 22 14.64 15.77 40.26
N GLU A 23 15.15 16.70 39.47
CA GLU A 23 14.55 18.02 39.26
C GLU A 23 13.16 17.92 38.62
N GLN A 24 12.15 18.44 39.33
CA GLN A 24 10.77 18.38 38.89
C GLN A 24 10.58 19.15 37.58
N GLY A 25 9.94 18.52 36.59
CA GLY A 25 9.71 19.11 35.27
C GLY A 25 10.84 18.82 34.27
N HIS A 26 12.00 18.34 34.72
CA HIS A 26 13.07 17.93 33.80
C HIS A 26 12.74 16.57 33.14
N PRO A 27 12.91 16.40 31.82
CA PRO A 27 12.65 15.13 31.13
C PRO A 27 13.39 13.93 31.74
N GLY A 28 14.65 14.14 32.16
CA GLY A 28 15.44 13.12 32.84
C GLY A 28 14.81 12.60 34.14
N ALA A 29 14.14 13.46 34.92
CA ALA A 29 13.44 13.04 36.13
C ALA A 29 12.19 12.19 35.80
N VAL A 30 11.46 12.56 34.75
CA VAL A 30 10.29 11.81 34.27
C VAL A 30 10.70 10.43 33.78
N ILE A 31 11.74 10.32 32.95
CA ILE A 31 12.27 9.05 32.46
C ILE A 31 12.72 8.17 33.62
N MET A 32 13.51 8.71 34.56
CA MET A 32 13.97 7.95 35.72
C MET A 32 12.79 7.41 36.53
N LYS A 33 11.78 8.24 36.80
CA LYS A 33 10.56 7.82 37.52
C LYS A 33 9.79 6.74 36.75
N ASN A 34 9.62 6.90 35.45
CA ASN A 34 8.89 5.95 34.61
C ASN A 34 9.60 4.61 34.54
N LEU A 35 10.92 4.59 34.36
CA LEU A 35 11.71 3.35 34.37
C LEU A 35 11.67 2.65 35.73
N LEU A 36 11.84 3.39 36.84
CA LEU A 36 11.80 2.83 38.19
C LEU A 36 10.42 2.32 38.60
N ALA A 37 9.34 2.94 38.10
CA ALA A 37 7.97 2.50 38.34
C ALA A 37 7.52 1.36 37.41
N SER A 38 8.27 1.12 36.33
CA SER A 38 7.96 0.09 35.34
C SER A 38 8.34 -1.32 35.81
N LYS A 39 8.06 -2.33 34.99
CA LYS A 39 8.41 -3.73 35.27
C LYS A 39 9.77 -4.13 34.67
N PHE A 40 10.60 -3.15 34.34
CA PHE A 40 11.91 -3.39 33.76
C PHE A 40 12.85 -4.03 34.79
N ILE A 41 13.47 -5.14 34.41
CA ILE A 41 14.32 -5.96 35.32
C ILE A 41 15.80 -5.64 35.11
N GLY A 42 16.16 -5.02 33.99
CA GLY A 42 17.54 -4.69 33.64
C GLY A 42 18.13 -3.53 34.47
N PRO A 43 19.47 -3.37 34.47
CA PRO A 43 20.11 -2.24 35.13
C PRO A 43 19.73 -0.92 34.48
N ILE A 44 19.39 0.06 35.33
CA ILE A 44 19.18 1.47 34.97
C ILE A 44 20.41 2.24 35.43
N ILE A 45 21.10 2.89 34.50
CA ILE A 45 22.40 3.53 34.72
C ILE A 45 22.25 5.06 34.53
N PRO A 46 22.15 5.83 35.62
CA PRO A 46 22.07 7.28 35.54
C PRO A 46 23.41 7.89 35.11
N VAL A 47 23.37 8.84 34.18
CA VAL A 47 24.54 9.60 33.72
C VAL A 47 24.28 11.09 33.85
N HIS A 48 25.16 11.79 34.58
CA HIS A 48 25.08 13.23 34.80
C HIS A 48 26.44 13.80 35.23
N ASP A 49 26.74 15.04 34.83
CA ASP A 49 28.08 15.63 34.96
C ASP A 49 28.46 15.94 36.42
N THR A 50 27.50 16.47 37.20
CA THR A 50 27.75 16.98 38.56
C THR A 50 27.21 16.12 39.70
N LEU A 51 26.08 15.44 39.51
CA LEU A 51 25.40 14.68 40.56
C LEU A 51 26.15 13.39 40.91
N SER A 52 26.09 12.98 42.18
CA SER A 52 26.67 11.72 42.65
C SER A 52 25.65 10.58 42.78
N GLN A 53 24.37 10.92 42.93
CA GLN A 53 23.28 9.96 43.11
C GLN A 53 21.96 10.53 42.57
N VAL A 54 21.11 9.66 42.02
CA VAL A 54 19.74 9.99 41.57
C VAL A 54 18.82 8.83 41.95
N TYR A 55 17.74 9.09 42.69
CA TYR A 55 16.79 8.11 43.23
C TYR A 55 17.47 6.91 43.92
N GLY A 56 18.57 7.17 44.64
CA GLY A 56 19.33 6.12 45.32
C GLY A 56 20.37 5.40 44.44
N LEU A 57 20.38 5.61 43.13
CA LEU A 57 21.30 4.95 42.19
C LEU A 57 22.60 5.75 42.00
N PRO A 58 23.77 5.09 41.91
CA PRO A 58 25.04 5.76 41.64
C PRO A 58 25.05 6.35 40.22
N VAL A 59 25.49 7.60 40.11
CA VAL A 59 25.57 8.34 38.84
C VAL A 59 26.98 8.23 38.26
N TYR A 60 27.08 8.06 36.94
CA TYR A 60 28.33 8.07 36.20
C TYR A 60 28.51 9.39 35.46
N ARG A 61 29.74 9.89 35.39
CA ARG A 61 30.04 11.18 34.73
C ARG A 61 30.37 11.05 33.25
N GLU A 62 30.98 9.94 32.86
CA GLU A 62 31.49 9.74 31.50
C GLU A 62 31.00 8.41 30.93
N ILE A 63 30.67 8.38 29.64
CA ILE A 63 30.16 7.19 28.94
C ILE A 63 31.18 6.04 28.93
N ASP A 64 32.47 6.35 28.86
CA ASP A 64 33.52 5.33 28.85
C ASP A 64 33.69 4.62 30.21
N THR A 65 33.25 5.26 31.29
CA THR A 65 33.33 4.73 32.66
C THR A 65 32.14 3.88 33.07
N LEU A 66 31.15 3.70 32.19
CA LEU A 66 29.96 2.91 32.47
C LEU A 66 30.33 1.44 32.78
N PRO A 67 29.66 0.82 33.76
CA PRO A 67 30.00 -0.52 34.27
C PRO A 67 29.77 -1.62 33.22
N LEU A 68 28.96 -1.34 32.21
CA LEU A 68 28.68 -2.17 31.05
C LEU A 68 28.31 -1.28 29.86
N THR A 69 28.37 -1.82 28.64
CA THR A 69 27.79 -1.15 27.46
C THR A 69 26.28 -1.32 27.51
N PRO A 70 25.49 -0.23 27.65
CA PRO A 70 24.04 -0.33 27.68
C PRO A 70 23.49 -0.71 26.30
N ASP A 71 22.39 -1.47 26.28
CA ASP A 71 21.67 -1.80 25.04
C ASP A 71 20.96 -0.56 24.48
N LEU A 72 20.40 0.26 25.39
CA LEU A 72 19.67 1.49 25.09
C LEU A 72 20.23 2.67 25.89
N ALA A 73 20.37 3.81 25.24
CA ALA A 73 20.62 5.10 25.88
C ALA A 73 19.44 6.06 25.67
N ILE A 74 19.04 6.80 26.72
CA ILE A 74 18.00 7.84 26.63
C ILE A 74 18.66 9.19 26.91
N ILE A 75 18.70 10.06 25.91
CA ILE A 75 19.37 11.36 25.96
C ILE A 75 18.35 12.44 26.31
N CYS A 76 18.51 13.02 27.50
CA CYS A 76 17.68 14.09 28.05
C CYS A 76 18.45 15.41 28.22
N SER A 77 19.62 15.54 27.60
CA SER A 77 20.51 16.70 27.69
C SER A 77 20.16 17.81 26.70
N ALA A 78 20.80 18.97 26.82
CA ALA A 78 20.59 20.10 25.91
C ALA A 78 21.00 19.76 24.46
N PRO A 79 20.29 20.28 23.44
CA PRO A 79 20.48 19.91 22.03
C PRO A 79 21.93 19.98 21.53
N GLU A 80 22.71 20.96 22.02
CA GLU A 80 24.09 21.21 21.60
C GLU A 80 25.04 20.08 22.00
N THR A 81 24.70 19.33 23.06
CA THR A 81 25.51 18.22 23.59
C THR A 81 25.19 16.88 22.94
N VAL A 82 24.06 16.77 22.24
CA VAL A 82 23.55 15.52 21.69
C VAL A 82 24.50 14.87 20.68
N PRO A 83 25.10 15.59 19.71
CA PRO A 83 26.04 14.98 18.75
C PRO A 83 27.21 14.25 19.43
N ASP A 84 27.78 14.85 20.48
CA ASP A 84 28.92 14.29 21.20
C ASP A 84 28.53 13.04 21.97
N TYR A 85 27.37 13.03 22.62
CA TYR A 85 26.85 11.83 23.29
C TYR A 85 26.57 10.70 22.30
N VAL A 86 25.96 11.00 21.16
CA VAL A 86 25.70 10.01 20.10
C VAL A 86 27.00 9.36 19.63
N LEU A 87 28.05 10.15 19.42
CA LEU A 87 29.36 9.62 19.02
C LEU A 87 30.00 8.75 20.11
N GLN A 88 29.99 9.20 21.38
CA GLN A 88 30.55 8.45 22.50
C GLN A 88 29.82 7.12 22.72
N LEU A 89 28.49 7.13 22.72
CA LEU A 89 27.66 5.94 22.86
C LEU A 89 27.91 4.95 21.71
N GLY A 90 28.00 5.44 20.48
CA GLY A 90 28.31 4.62 19.32
C GLY A 90 29.70 3.97 19.40
N ARG A 91 30.72 4.71 19.85
CA ARG A 91 32.08 4.16 20.10
C ARG A 91 32.10 3.11 21.20
N ARG A 92 31.27 3.25 22.22
CA ARG A 92 31.13 2.28 23.31
C ARG A 92 30.42 0.99 22.87
N GLY A 93 29.76 1.01 21.70
CA GLY A 93 29.04 -0.12 21.12
C GLY A 93 27.56 -0.18 21.49
N VAL A 94 26.96 0.94 21.89
CA VAL A 94 25.53 1.02 22.20
C VAL A 94 24.70 0.82 20.92
N SER A 95 23.70 -0.06 20.98
CA SER A 95 22.90 -0.42 19.80
C SER A 95 21.90 0.67 19.41
N GLY A 96 21.26 1.30 20.40
CA GLY A 96 20.19 2.26 20.17
C GLY A 96 20.18 3.43 21.15
N ALA A 97 19.74 4.60 20.68
CA ALA A 97 19.49 5.77 21.50
C ALA A 97 18.09 6.36 21.28
N VAL A 98 17.51 6.99 22.30
CA VAL A 98 16.32 7.84 22.18
C VAL A 98 16.73 9.26 22.49
N ILE A 99 16.55 10.15 21.52
CA ILE A 99 16.86 11.58 21.65
C ILE A 99 15.55 12.31 21.92
N LEU A 100 15.36 12.78 23.16
CA LEU A 100 14.15 13.49 23.55
C LEU A 100 14.14 14.93 23.02
N GLY A 101 12.95 15.52 22.89
CA GLY A 101 12.75 16.87 22.32
C GLY A 101 13.12 18.06 23.17
N ASN A 102 13.87 17.88 24.27
CA ASN A 102 14.14 18.98 25.19
C ASN A 102 14.95 20.10 24.51
N GLY A 103 14.34 21.27 24.31
CA GLY A 103 14.99 22.47 23.79
C GLY A 103 15.17 22.55 22.27
N PHE A 104 14.79 21.54 21.48
CA PHE A 104 14.92 21.60 20.01
C PHE A 104 13.95 22.58 19.34
N GLU A 105 12.76 22.77 19.93
CA GLU A 105 11.72 23.68 19.43
C GLU A 105 12.08 25.17 19.65
N ASP A 106 12.89 25.46 20.66
CA ASP A 106 13.32 26.82 21.01
C ASP A 106 14.45 27.35 20.11
N LEU A 107 15.07 26.47 19.33
CA LEU A 107 16.21 26.82 18.48
C LEU A 107 15.77 27.48 17.16
N PRO A 108 16.55 28.46 16.66
CA PRO A 108 16.40 28.95 15.29
C PRO A 108 16.47 27.80 14.25
N PRO A 109 15.69 27.83 13.16
CA PRO A 109 15.60 26.73 12.20
C PRO A 109 16.94 26.31 11.56
N ASP A 110 17.84 27.25 11.33
CA ASP A 110 19.18 27.03 10.79
C ASP A 110 20.10 26.31 11.79
N VAL A 111 20.06 26.71 13.07
CA VAL A 111 20.79 26.05 14.16
C VAL A 111 20.26 24.63 14.38
N CYS A 112 18.94 24.47 14.37
CA CYS A 112 18.29 23.16 14.48
C CYS A 112 18.78 22.23 13.36
N THR A 113 18.70 22.67 12.11
CA THR A 113 19.17 21.90 10.94
C THR A 113 20.65 21.55 11.03
N MET A 114 21.50 22.47 11.50
CA MET A 114 22.92 22.21 11.72
C MET A 114 23.14 21.08 12.74
N LEU A 115 22.46 21.12 13.88
CA LEU A 115 22.56 20.09 14.92
C LEU A 115 22.01 18.75 14.43
N GLU A 116 20.88 18.73 13.73
CA GLU A 116 20.30 17.52 13.14
C GLU A 116 21.31 16.82 12.19
N ASN A 117 22.00 17.59 11.36
CA ASN A 117 23.06 17.08 10.50
C ASN A 117 24.28 16.56 11.29
N ALA A 118 24.66 17.23 12.37
CA ALA A 118 25.75 16.81 13.24
C ALA A 118 25.42 15.49 13.97
N ILE A 119 24.20 15.34 14.49
CA ILE A 119 23.69 14.10 15.11
C ILE A 119 23.74 12.95 14.11
N LEU A 120 23.21 13.16 12.90
CA LEU A 120 23.21 12.15 11.86
C LEU A 120 24.64 11.78 11.42
N GLY A 121 25.53 12.78 11.32
CA GLY A 121 26.95 12.58 11.02
C GLY A 121 27.69 11.79 12.10
N ALA A 122 27.39 12.01 13.38
CA ALA A 122 27.93 11.26 14.50
C ALA A 122 27.44 9.80 14.49
N ALA A 123 26.14 9.58 14.31
CA ALA A 123 25.57 8.24 14.24
C ALA A 123 26.18 7.41 13.09
N ARG A 124 26.32 8.02 11.89
CA ARG A 124 26.90 7.36 10.69
C ARG A 124 28.35 6.90 10.83
N GLN A 125 29.11 7.43 11.79
CA GLN A 125 30.47 6.96 12.08
C GLN A 125 30.48 5.63 12.86
N THR A 126 29.32 5.16 13.30
CA THR A 126 29.13 4.00 14.16
C THR A 126 27.94 3.18 13.68
N ASP A 127 27.65 2.04 14.31
CA ASP A 127 26.45 1.26 14.04
C ASP A 127 25.23 1.67 14.90
N LEU A 128 25.36 2.72 15.72
CA LEU A 128 24.30 3.18 16.62
C LEU A 128 23.11 3.71 15.82
N ARG A 129 21.92 3.25 16.20
CA ARG A 129 20.64 3.77 15.69
C ARG A 129 19.99 4.70 16.69
N PHE A 130 19.16 5.65 16.26
CA PHE A 130 18.46 6.52 17.20
C PHE A 130 17.03 6.88 16.80
N LEU A 131 16.17 7.00 17.82
CA LEU A 131 14.80 7.53 17.72
C LEU A 131 14.81 9.04 18.01
N GLY A 132 14.10 9.82 17.19
CA GLY A 132 14.05 11.27 17.29
C GLY A 132 15.00 11.98 16.31
N PRO A 133 15.53 13.18 16.66
CA PRO A 133 15.26 13.96 17.86
C PRO A 133 13.78 14.36 17.94
N ASP A 134 13.41 15.03 19.03
CA ASP A 134 12.06 15.51 19.23
C ASP A 134 11.02 14.39 19.30
N SER A 135 11.41 13.30 19.95
CA SER A 135 10.52 12.20 20.32
C SER A 135 10.24 12.28 21.81
N ILE A 136 9.03 11.92 22.21
CA ILE A 136 8.73 11.65 23.64
C ILE A 136 9.04 10.21 24.05
N GLY A 137 9.65 9.40 23.17
CA GLY A 137 10.14 8.06 23.45
C GLY A 137 9.15 6.93 23.11
N PHE A 138 9.28 5.81 23.82
CA PHE A 138 8.48 4.62 23.56
C PHE A 138 8.21 3.76 24.81
N LEU A 139 7.23 2.86 24.71
CA LEU A 139 6.95 1.80 25.67
C LEU A 139 7.00 0.44 24.97
N SER A 140 7.61 -0.55 25.63
CA SER A 140 7.53 -1.96 25.25
C SER A 140 7.06 -2.78 26.46
N PRO A 141 5.74 -2.87 26.69
CA PRO A 141 5.19 -3.46 27.92
C PRO A 141 5.57 -4.94 28.14
N SER A 142 5.87 -5.68 27.07
CA SER A 142 6.26 -7.09 27.13
C SER A 142 7.61 -7.32 27.85
N VAL A 143 8.53 -6.37 27.74
CA VAL A 143 9.81 -6.34 28.48
C VAL A 143 9.76 -5.40 29.69
N GLY A 144 8.59 -4.79 29.94
CA GLY A 144 8.34 -3.94 31.09
C GLY A 144 9.00 -2.56 31.02
N ILE A 145 9.47 -2.09 29.86
CA ILE A 145 10.14 -0.79 29.73
C ILE A 145 9.15 0.33 29.37
N ASN A 146 9.27 1.45 30.09
CA ASN A 146 8.67 2.74 29.74
C ASN A 146 9.79 3.78 29.57
N ALA A 147 10.32 3.87 28.36
CA ALA A 147 11.36 4.82 27.96
C ALA A 147 10.73 6.06 27.31
N SER A 148 9.71 6.63 27.95
CA SER A 148 8.94 7.75 27.41
C SER A 148 8.60 8.83 28.44
N LEU A 149 8.24 10.01 27.95
CA LEU A 149 7.66 11.11 28.72
C LEU A 149 6.14 10.95 28.93
N GLY A 150 5.59 9.75 28.69
CA GLY A 150 4.19 9.44 28.96
C GLY A 150 3.84 9.60 30.44
N HIS A 151 2.63 10.10 30.72
CA HIS A 151 2.13 10.33 32.08
C HIS A 151 1.67 9.05 32.80
N THR A 152 1.63 7.92 32.09
CA THR A 152 1.07 6.65 32.58
C THR A 152 1.70 5.47 31.85
N ASP A 153 1.62 4.27 32.45
CA ASP A 153 2.04 3.01 31.82
C ASP A 153 0.83 2.27 31.23
N ILE A 154 1.09 1.26 30.37
CA ILE A 154 0.07 0.50 29.65
C ILE A 154 0.29 -1.01 29.76
N THR A 155 -0.79 -1.79 29.63
CA THR A 155 -0.72 -3.24 29.71
C THR A 155 -0.12 -3.86 28.46
N SER A 156 0.47 -5.05 28.60
CA SER A 156 0.96 -5.82 27.45
C SER A 156 -0.19 -6.33 26.61
N GLY A 157 -0.06 -6.17 25.30
CA GLY A 157 -0.99 -6.70 24.31
C GLY A 157 -0.27 -7.05 23.01
N ARG A 158 -1.03 -7.08 21.91
CA ARG A 158 -0.55 -7.57 20.61
C ARG A 158 -0.64 -6.53 19.49
N VAL A 159 -0.97 -5.29 19.83
CA VAL A 159 -1.10 -4.19 18.86
C VAL A 159 0.12 -3.29 18.99
N ALA A 160 0.70 -2.83 17.90
CA ALA A 160 1.73 -1.79 17.92
C ALA A 160 1.09 -0.45 17.49
N PHE A 161 1.39 0.64 18.18
CA PHE A 161 0.98 1.99 17.79
C PHE A 161 2.21 2.85 17.53
N ILE A 162 2.25 3.45 16.36
CA ILE A 162 3.32 4.35 15.91
C ILE A 162 2.69 5.69 15.56
N THR A 163 3.20 6.77 16.14
CA THR A 163 2.71 8.13 15.92
C THR A 163 3.86 9.11 15.73
N GLU A 164 3.62 10.15 14.95
CA GLU A 164 4.49 11.33 14.86
C GLU A 164 4.07 12.44 15.84
N SER A 165 2.86 12.35 16.39
CA SER A 165 2.29 13.35 17.28
C SER A 165 2.43 12.93 18.75
N ASP A 166 3.06 13.81 19.52
CA ASP A 166 3.27 13.63 20.96
C ASP A 166 2.00 13.83 21.78
N SER A 167 1.15 14.77 21.37
CA SER A 167 -0.16 14.96 21.98
C SER A 167 -1.07 13.76 21.75
N LEU A 168 -1.02 13.14 20.57
CA LEU A 168 -1.76 11.91 20.32
C LEU A 168 -1.17 10.70 21.04
N PHE A 169 0.14 10.60 21.17
CA PHE A 169 0.76 9.55 21.98
C PHE A 169 0.22 9.57 23.42
N THR A 170 0.27 10.73 24.09
CA THR A 170 -0.19 10.88 25.48
C THR A 170 -1.70 10.66 25.59
N THR A 171 -2.49 11.24 24.68
CA THR A 171 -3.96 11.07 24.67
C THR A 171 -4.37 9.61 24.47
N VAL A 172 -3.78 8.93 23.49
CA VAL A 172 -4.08 7.52 23.19
C VAL A 172 -3.65 6.61 24.32
N LEU A 173 -2.50 6.90 24.96
CA LEU A 173 -2.00 6.13 26.09
C LEU A 173 -2.98 6.18 27.28
N ASP A 174 -3.51 7.36 27.62
CA ASP A 174 -4.50 7.52 28.69
C ASP A 174 -5.81 6.78 28.37
N TRP A 175 -6.30 7.01 27.15
CA TRP A 175 -7.54 6.43 26.67
C TRP A 175 -7.48 4.91 26.64
N ALA A 176 -6.37 4.33 26.17
CA ALA A 176 -6.20 2.89 26.08
C ALA A 176 -6.14 2.22 27.45
N LYS A 177 -5.50 2.87 28.44
CA LYS A 177 -5.47 2.38 29.82
C LYS A 177 -6.86 2.26 30.40
N ASN A 178 -7.72 3.26 30.18
CA ASN A 178 -9.11 3.25 30.66
C ASN A 178 -9.98 2.20 29.98
N ARG A 179 -9.66 1.81 28.74
CA ARG A 179 -10.36 0.75 27.99
C ARG A 179 -9.74 -0.64 28.12
N GLY A 180 -8.66 -0.79 28.88
CA GLY A 180 -7.95 -2.07 29.04
C GLY A 180 -7.29 -2.58 27.75
N ILE A 181 -6.98 -1.69 26.80
CA ILE A 181 -6.32 -2.05 25.54
C ILE A 181 -4.82 -2.12 25.76
N GLY A 182 -4.23 -3.30 25.53
CA GLY A 182 -2.80 -3.53 25.67
C GLY A 182 -2.02 -3.39 24.37
N PHE A 183 -0.76 -2.99 24.47
CA PHE A 183 0.15 -2.85 23.32
C PHE A 183 1.39 -3.75 23.42
N SER A 184 1.91 -4.12 22.25
CA SER A 184 3.22 -4.74 22.10
C SER A 184 4.33 -3.68 22.10
N HIS A 185 4.11 -2.59 21.36
CA HIS A 185 5.00 -1.44 21.26
C HIS A 185 4.15 -0.17 21.12
N PHE A 186 4.59 0.93 21.72
CA PHE A 186 3.95 2.23 21.66
C PHE A 186 5.04 3.29 21.42
N ILE A 187 5.15 3.83 20.21
CA ILE A 187 6.35 4.52 19.73
C ILE A 187 6.00 5.92 19.20
N SER A 188 6.67 6.97 19.71
CA SER A 188 6.70 8.30 19.08
C SER A 188 7.94 8.43 18.20
N LEU A 189 7.76 8.72 16.92
CA LEU A 189 8.84 8.81 15.94
C LEU A 189 9.65 10.12 16.01
N GLY A 190 9.05 11.20 16.52
CA GLY A 190 9.62 12.53 16.43
C GLY A 190 9.96 12.93 14.99
N LYS A 191 11.13 13.54 14.77
CA LYS A 191 11.58 14.03 13.46
C LYS A 191 12.08 12.97 12.47
N LYS A 192 12.20 11.69 12.87
CA LYS A 192 12.59 10.57 11.97
C LYS A 192 13.89 10.84 11.19
N LEU A 193 14.97 11.27 11.85
CA LEU A 193 16.23 11.57 11.14
C LEU A 193 17.00 10.32 10.72
N ASP A 194 17.04 9.29 11.57
CA ASP A 194 17.77 8.05 11.29
C ASP A 194 16.89 7.00 10.60
N PHE A 195 15.72 6.71 11.17
CA PHE A 195 14.74 5.78 10.59
C PHE A 195 13.31 6.30 10.74
N GLY A 196 12.40 5.75 9.94
CA GLY A 196 10.99 6.12 9.95
C GLY A 196 10.08 4.89 9.95
N PHE A 197 8.90 5.06 9.34
CA PHE A 197 7.90 4.00 9.27
C PHE A 197 8.39 2.74 8.55
N GLY A 198 9.21 2.86 7.51
CA GLY A 198 9.68 1.72 6.73
C GLY A 198 10.44 0.71 7.58
N GLU A 199 11.46 1.17 8.29
CA GLU A 199 12.30 0.32 9.14
C GLU A 199 11.53 -0.21 10.36
N LEU A 200 10.65 0.60 10.95
CA LEU A 200 9.80 0.14 12.06
C LEU A 200 8.82 -0.95 11.61
N LEU A 201 8.24 -0.83 10.42
CA LEU A 201 7.35 -1.84 9.87
C LEU A 201 8.11 -3.14 9.61
N ASP A 202 9.36 -3.08 9.12
CA ASP A 202 10.19 -4.26 8.95
C ASP A 202 10.49 -4.96 10.29
N PHE A 203 10.87 -4.19 11.31
CA PHE A 203 11.04 -4.69 12.67
C PHE A 203 9.75 -5.36 13.19
N LEU A 204 8.63 -4.65 13.13
CA LEU A 204 7.34 -5.13 13.63
C LEU A 204 6.80 -6.30 12.82
N ASN A 205 7.12 -6.44 11.54
CA ASN A 205 6.74 -7.60 10.73
C ASN A 205 7.42 -8.87 11.26
N SER A 206 8.71 -8.77 11.62
CA SER A 206 9.48 -9.88 12.19
C SER A 206 9.13 -10.20 13.65
N ASP A 207 8.58 -9.24 14.41
CA ASP A 207 8.26 -9.44 15.83
C ASP A 207 7.04 -10.37 16.04
N PRO A 208 7.18 -11.54 16.68
CA PRO A 208 6.05 -12.43 16.95
C PRO A 208 5.06 -11.87 17.99
N GLY A 209 5.47 -10.90 18.80
CA GLY A 209 4.62 -10.24 19.80
C GLY A 209 3.55 -9.34 19.19
N THR A 210 3.85 -8.70 18.07
CA THR A 210 2.93 -7.84 17.33
C THR A 210 2.06 -8.62 16.33
N ARG A 211 0.75 -8.47 16.44
CA ARG A 211 -0.28 -9.04 15.56
C ARG A 211 -0.96 -8.02 14.65
N ALA A 212 -1.02 -6.75 15.04
CA ALA A 212 -1.56 -5.65 14.23
C ALA A 212 -0.76 -4.38 14.48
N VAL A 213 -0.70 -3.49 13.50
CA VAL A 213 0.07 -2.24 13.55
C VAL A 213 -0.82 -1.06 13.19
N LEU A 214 -0.73 -0.01 13.99
CA LEU A 214 -1.51 1.22 13.88
C LEU A 214 -0.58 2.39 13.65
N LEU A 215 -0.86 3.15 12.60
CA LEU A 215 -0.06 4.29 12.18
C LEU A 215 -0.87 5.57 12.28
N TYR A 216 -0.29 6.60 12.89
CA TYR A 216 -0.70 7.99 12.68
C TYR A 216 0.38 8.68 11.85
N VAL A 217 0.02 9.06 10.62
CA VAL A 217 0.94 9.59 9.61
C VAL A 217 0.61 11.05 9.33
N GLU A 218 1.59 11.92 9.52
CA GLU A 218 1.59 13.32 9.07
C GLU A 218 2.34 13.41 7.74
N GLU A 219 3.53 12.77 7.63
CA GLU A 219 4.44 12.89 6.49
C GLU A 219 5.21 11.58 6.21
N ILE A 220 5.40 11.27 4.92
CA ILE A 220 6.30 10.20 4.46
C ILE A 220 7.49 10.80 3.72
N ARG A 221 8.71 10.54 4.20
CA ARG A 221 9.97 11.02 3.57
C ARG A 221 10.51 10.10 2.48
N ASN A 222 10.39 8.78 2.67
CA ASN A 222 10.85 7.77 1.72
C ASN A 222 9.67 6.85 1.34
N ALA A 223 8.95 7.25 0.29
CA ALA A 223 7.76 6.55 -0.16
C ALA A 223 8.04 5.10 -0.57
N ARG A 224 9.16 4.83 -1.25
CA ARG A 224 9.52 3.48 -1.69
C ARG A 224 9.75 2.54 -0.51
N ALA A 225 10.62 2.94 0.42
CA ALA A 225 10.93 2.12 1.60
C ALA A 225 9.67 1.87 2.43
N PHE A 226 8.84 2.91 2.60
CA PHE A 226 7.57 2.82 3.31
C PHE A 226 6.59 1.86 2.64
N LEU A 227 6.31 2.00 1.33
CA LEU A 227 5.36 1.12 0.64
C LEU A 227 5.84 -0.31 0.57
N SER A 228 7.15 -0.52 0.37
CA SER A 228 7.76 -1.84 0.36
C SER A 228 7.58 -2.54 1.72
N ALA A 229 7.93 -1.85 2.82
CA ALA A 229 7.73 -2.39 4.17
C ALA A 229 6.25 -2.58 4.52
N ALA A 230 5.38 -1.63 4.17
CA ALA A 230 3.95 -1.70 4.42
C ALA A 230 3.31 -2.88 3.70
N ARG A 231 3.67 -3.15 2.43
CA ARG A 231 3.23 -4.34 1.68
C ARG A 231 3.65 -5.63 2.37
N ALA A 232 4.93 -5.72 2.78
CA ALA A 232 5.45 -6.90 3.47
C ALA A 232 4.70 -7.16 4.79
N THR A 233 4.45 -6.10 5.57
CA THR A 233 3.71 -6.18 6.83
C THR A 233 2.24 -6.52 6.61
N ALA A 234 1.56 -5.83 5.68
CA ALA A 234 0.12 -5.99 5.42
C ALA A 234 -0.25 -7.39 4.91
N ARG A 235 0.69 -8.14 4.29
CA ARG A 235 0.50 -9.55 3.90
C ARG A 235 0.38 -10.52 5.07
N ASN A 236 0.88 -10.12 6.25
CA ASN A 236 0.99 -10.99 7.42
C ASN A 236 0.19 -10.47 8.62
N LYS A 237 0.04 -9.14 8.72
CA LYS A 237 -0.50 -8.45 9.89
C LYS A 237 -1.41 -7.31 9.41
N PRO A 238 -2.61 -7.13 9.99
CA PRO A 238 -3.42 -5.95 9.73
C PRO A 238 -2.64 -4.67 10.00
N LEU A 239 -2.63 -3.77 9.01
CA LEU A 239 -1.95 -2.48 9.07
C LEU A 239 -3.01 -1.39 8.84
N LEU A 240 -3.25 -0.57 9.86
CA LEU A 240 -4.24 0.50 9.82
C LEU A 240 -3.56 1.86 9.93
N VAL A 241 -4.10 2.86 9.24
CA VAL A 241 -3.51 4.20 9.15
C VAL A 241 -4.54 5.31 9.29
N ILE A 242 -4.22 6.31 10.11
CA ILE A 242 -4.83 7.64 10.08
C ILE A 242 -3.83 8.56 9.38
N LYS A 243 -4.31 9.30 8.36
CA LYS A 243 -3.54 10.34 7.69
C LYS A 243 -4.08 11.72 8.04
N ALA A 244 -3.24 12.52 8.68
CA ALA A 244 -3.48 13.94 8.92
C ALA A 244 -3.24 14.76 7.64
N GLY A 245 -3.66 16.03 7.59
CA GLY A 245 -3.39 16.88 6.42
C GLY A 245 -4.12 16.43 5.16
N ARG A 246 -5.44 16.22 5.26
CA ARG A 246 -6.27 15.73 4.14
C ARG A 246 -6.72 16.84 3.21
N THR A 247 -6.84 18.05 3.74
CA THR A 247 -7.24 19.23 2.99
C THR A 247 -6.00 20.08 2.66
N PRO A 248 -6.02 20.85 1.56
CA PRO A 248 -4.91 21.73 1.20
C PRO A 248 -4.49 22.68 2.33
N GLU A 249 -5.43 23.18 3.13
CA GLU A 249 -5.18 24.03 4.30
C GLU A 249 -4.41 23.28 5.39
N ALA A 250 -4.85 22.08 5.75
CA ALA A 250 -4.21 21.27 6.78
C ALA A 250 -2.83 20.77 6.31
N SER A 251 -2.68 20.40 5.04
CA SER A 251 -1.38 20.03 4.46
C SER A 251 -0.40 21.20 4.51
N ARG A 252 -0.82 22.42 4.15
CA ARG A 252 0.02 23.62 4.27
C ARG A 252 0.45 23.90 5.71
N LEU A 253 -0.42 23.61 6.68
CA LEU A 253 -0.08 23.76 8.11
C LEU A 253 1.01 22.77 8.54
N ILE A 254 0.86 21.50 8.19
CA ILE A 254 1.88 20.46 8.50
C ILE A 254 3.21 20.81 7.84
N ALA A 255 3.20 21.23 6.57
CA ALA A 255 4.42 21.63 5.85
C ALA A 255 5.18 22.77 6.54
N ARG A 256 4.48 23.68 7.24
CA ARG A 256 5.12 24.78 8.00
C ARG A 256 5.82 24.30 9.26
N TYR A 257 5.24 23.35 10.00
CA TYR A 257 5.79 22.87 11.27
C TYR A 257 6.85 21.77 11.10
N ARG A 258 6.68 20.88 10.12
CA ARG A 258 7.59 19.74 9.89
C ARG A 258 8.63 19.99 8.81
N GLY A 259 8.43 21.03 7.99
CA GLY A 259 9.14 21.17 6.73
C GLY A 259 8.69 20.12 5.71
N GLY A 260 9.30 20.14 4.52
CA GLY A 260 9.06 19.14 3.48
C GLY A 260 7.84 19.40 2.60
N GLN A 261 7.72 18.59 1.54
CA GLN A 261 6.60 18.68 0.60
C GLN A 261 5.48 17.74 1.03
N GLN A 262 4.24 18.20 0.89
CA GLN A 262 3.05 17.39 1.16
C GLN A 262 2.46 16.89 -0.15
N GLY A 263 2.30 15.57 -0.24
CA GLY A 263 1.60 14.94 -1.36
C GLY A 263 0.09 15.15 -1.30
N TRP A 264 -0.58 14.86 -2.40
CA TRP A 264 -2.02 14.97 -2.53
C TRP A 264 -2.73 13.80 -1.81
N ASP A 265 -3.83 14.10 -1.10
CA ASP A 265 -4.53 13.09 -0.29
C ASP A 265 -5.02 11.89 -1.11
N ALA A 266 -5.43 12.13 -2.35
CA ALA A 266 -5.86 11.08 -3.27
C ALA A 266 -4.71 10.11 -3.64
N VAL A 267 -3.47 10.60 -3.70
CA VAL A 267 -2.27 9.79 -3.95
C VAL A 267 -1.90 8.99 -2.70
N TYR A 268 -2.02 9.59 -1.50
CA TYR A 268 -1.88 8.86 -0.23
C TYR A 268 -2.92 7.72 -0.11
N GLU A 269 -4.18 7.99 -0.45
CA GLU A 269 -5.23 6.97 -0.45
C GLU A 269 -4.90 5.82 -1.41
N ALA A 270 -4.45 6.15 -2.63
CA ALA A 270 -4.03 5.16 -3.61
C ALA A 270 -2.84 4.33 -3.11
N ALA A 271 -1.84 4.98 -2.53
CA ALA A 271 -0.66 4.37 -1.94
C ALA A 271 -1.02 3.39 -0.81
N PHE A 272 -1.89 3.81 0.11
CA PHE A 272 -2.34 2.98 1.21
C PHE A 272 -3.10 1.75 0.75
N ARG A 273 -4.07 1.95 -0.15
CA ARG A 273 -4.85 0.85 -0.74
C ARG A 273 -3.96 -0.15 -1.47
N ARG A 274 -3.04 0.36 -2.30
CA ARG A 274 -2.08 -0.43 -3.08
C ARG A 274 -1.15 -1.28 -2.21
N SER A 275 -0.88 -0.82 -0.98
CA SER A 275 -0.06 -1.55 -0.01
C SER A 275 -0.82 -2.54 0.87
N GLY A 276 -2.15 -2.59 0.78
CA GLY A 276 -3.00 -3.44 1.63
C GLY A 276 -3.36 -2.82 2.98
N MET A 277 -3.01 -1.55 3.22
CA MET A 277 -3.36 -0.82 4.44
C MET A 277 -4.85 -0.46 4.46
N LEU A 278 -5.44 -0.45 5.65
CA LEU A 278 -6.77 0.11 5.87
C LEU A 278 -6.66 1.53 6.42
N ARG A 279 -7.09 2.51 5.64
CA ARG A 279 -7.23 3.88 6.14
C ARG A 279 -8.51 4.02 6.94
N VAL A 280 -8.42 4.71 8.08
CA VAL A 280 -9.55 5.05 8.95
C VAL A 280 -9.56 6.56 9.24
N PRO A 281 -10.72 7.16 9.51
CA PRO A 281 -10.84 8.62 9.61
C PRO A 281 -10.30 9.21 10.92
N ASP A 282 -10.35 8.46 12.01
CA ASP A 282 -10.09 8.94 13.37
C ASP A 282 -9.65 7.80 14.31
N ILE A 283 -9.27 8.18 15.53
CA ILE A 283 -8.71 7.29 16.56
C ILE A 283 -9.75 6.28 17.06
N ASP A 284 -10.99 6.71 17.30
CA ASP A 284 -12.06 5.79 17.73
C ASP A 284 -12.26 4.71 16.65
N SER A 285 -12.35 5.12 15.39
CA SER A 285 -12.47 4.21 14.25
C SER A 285 -11.26 3.29 14.08
N LEU A 286 -10.05 3.78 14.40
CA LEU A 286 -8.83 2.97 14.38
C LEU A 286 -8.95 1.79 15.34
N PHE A 287 -9.28 2.05 16.60
CA PHE A 287 -9.40 0.99 17.60
C PHE A 287 -10.59 0.07 17.36
N ASP A 288 -11.77 0.63 17.03
CA ASP A 288 -12.95 -0.16 16.68
C ASP A 288 -12.62 -1.11 15.51
N SER A 289 -11.88 -0.63 14.50
CA SER A 289 -11.49 -1.45 13.34
C SER A 289 -10.47 -2.54 13.68
N VAL A 290 -9.49 -2.25 14.54
CA VAL A 290 -8.51 -3.26 14.97
C VAL A 290 -9.17 -4.36 15.74
N GLU A 291 -10.01 -4.00 16.70
CA GLU A 291 -10.76 -4.97 17.49
C GLU A 291 -11.61 -5.85 16.57
N THR A 292 -12.25 -5.25 15.58
CA THR A 292 -13.03 -5.97 14.57
C THR A 292 -12.15 -6.92 13.77
N ILE A 293 -11.10 -6.43 13.12
CA ILE A 293 -10.29 -7.21 12.16
C ILE A 293 -9.54 -8.34 12.86
N VAL A 294 -9.02 -8.09 14.07
CA VAL A 294 -8.23 -9.08 14.82
C VAL A 294 -9.11 -10.16 15.44
N ARG A 295 -10.33 -9.83 15.88
CA ARG A 295 -11.26 -10.82 16.49
C ARG A 295 -12.13 -11.55 15.47
N THR A 296 -12.44 -10.91 14.35
CA THR A 296 -13.40 -11.42 13.37
C THR A 296 -12.78 -12.50 12.49
N LYS A 297 -13.59 -13.52 12.17
CA LYS A 297 -13.18 -14.57 11.21
C LYS A 297 -13.03 -13.96 9.81
N PRO A 298 -12.10 -14.45 8.96
CA PRO A 298 -11.99 -13.98 7.59
C PRO A 298 -13.31 -14.10 6.83
N MET A 299 -13.78 -13.01 6.23
CA MET A 299 -14.96 -13.01 5.37
C MET A 299 -14.69 -13.74 4.06
N LYS A 300 -15.72 -14.34 3.45
CA LYS A 300 -15.64 -14.97 2.09
C LYS A 300 -16.26 -14.15 0.96
N GLY A 301 -17.16 -13.23 1.29
CA GLY A 301 -17.66 -12.22 0.36
C GLY A 301 -17.85 -10.89 1.10
N GLU A 302 -18.85 -10.12 0.69
CA GLU A 302 -19.13 -8.76 1.17
C GLU A 302 -20.62 -8.49 1.42
N ARG A 303 -21.44 -9.55 1.48
CA ARG A 303 -22.90 -9.45 1.66
C ARG A 303 -23.30 -9.57 3.13
N LEU A 304 -23.98 -8.55 3.65
CA LEU A 304 -24.47 -8.49 5.03
C LEU A 304 -25.92 -8.94 5.15
N ALA A 305 -26.20 -9.87 6.05
CA ALA A 305 -27.55 -10.12 6.55
C ALA A 305 -27.76 -9.41 7.89
N ILE A 306 -28.95 -8.86 8.10
CA ILE A 306 -29.31 -8.16 9.34
C ILE A 306 -30.37 -9.00 10.05
N LEU A 307 -30.21 -9.19 11.36
CA LEU A 307 -31.21 -9.75 12.26
C LEU A 307 -31.54 -8.69 13.31
N ALA A 308 -32.78 -8.22 13.39
CA ALA A 308 -33.19 -7.16 14.29
C ALA A 308 -34.50 -7.49 15.02
N ASN A 309 -34.66 -7.03 16.26
CA ASN A 309 -35.93 -7.10 17.00
C ASN A 309 -36.82 -5.85 16.83
N GLY A 310 -36.62 -5.13 15.74
CA GLY A 310 -37.35 -3.93 15.38
C GLY A 310 -37.00 -3.49 13.95
N LYS A 311 -38.00 -2.99 13.22
CA LYS A 311 -37.87 -2.68 11.78
C LYS A 311 -36.99 -1.46 11.53
N SER A 312 -37.18 -0.38 12.29
CA SER A 312 -36.51 0.90 12.03
C SER A 312 -34.97 0.82 12.11
N PRO A 313 -34.35 0.15 13.11
CA PRO A 313 -32.90 -0.05 13.12
C PRO A 313 -32.38 -0.80 11.89
N GLY A 314 -33.13 -1.79 11.39
CA GLY A 314 -32.77 -2.54 10.18
C GLY A 314 -32.76 -1.66 8.93
N ILE A 315 -33.76 -0.79 8.78
CA ILE A 315 -33.85 0.17 7.67
C ILE A 315 -32.68 1.17 7.72
N LEU A 316 -32.40 1.75 8.90
CA LEU A 316 -31.28 2.68 9.06
C LEU A 316 -29.94 2.04 8.70
N VAL A 317 -29.72 0.78 9.11
CA VAL A 317 -28.52 0.04 8.73
C VAL A 317 -28.45 -0.21 7.24
N GLN A 318 -29.58 -0.52 6.60
CA GLN A 318 -29.64 -0.73 5.16
C GLN A 318 -29.24 0.53 4.37
N ASP A 319 -29.76 1.70 4.76
CA ASP A 319 -29.38 2.99 4.14
C ASP A 319 -27.87 3.22 4.25
N MET A 320 -27.32 3.10 5.46
CA MET A 320 -25.89 3.31 5.72
C MET A 320 -24.99 2.32 4.95
N ILE A 321 -25.42 1.07 4.78
CA ILE A 321 -24.67 0.07 4.00
C ILE A 321 -24.65 0.42 2.52
N ILE A 322 -25.80 0.83 1.96
CA ILE A 322 -25.91 1.18 0.53
C ILE A 322 -25.13 2.46 0.23
N GLU A 323 -25.28 3.50 1.05
CA GLU A 323 -24.53 4.76 0.91
C GLU A 323 -23.01 4.54 1.07
N GLY A 324 -22.60 3.64 1.97
CA GLY A 324 -21.22 3.23 2.15
C GLY A 324 -20.66 2.31 1.06
N GLY A 325 -21.43 1.98 0.02
CA GLY A 325 -20.99 1.10 -1.08
C GLY A 325 -20.86 -0.38 -0.70
N GLY A 326 -21.49 -0.79 0.41
CA GLY A 326 -21.61 -2.18 0.84
C GLY A 326 -22.73 -2.92 0.10
N LYS A 327 -22.87 -4.22 0.38
CA LYS A 327 -23.89 -5.07 -0.26
C LYS A 327 -24.78 -5.76 0.77
N MET A 328 -26.08 -5.67 0.56
CA MET A 328 -27.06 -6.47 1.32
C MET A 328 -27.06 -7.91 0.79
N ALA A 329 -27.20 -8.88 1.70
CA ALA A 329 -27.43 -10.27 1.33
C ALA A 329 -28.84 -10.44 0.74
N VAL A 330 -28.92 -11.17 -0.37
CA VAL A 330 -30.20 -11.66 -0.91
C VAL A 330 -30.43 -13.05 -0.36
N LEU A 331 -31.51 -13.24 0.39
CA LEU A 331 -31.85 -14.52 1.00
C LEU A 331 -32.52 -15.43 -0.02
N GLU A 332 -32.03 -16.67 -0.12
CA GLU A 332 -32.61 -17.68 -1.01
C GLU A 332 -33.98 -18.15 -0.48
N GLU A 333 -34.83 -18.63 -1.39
CA GLU A 333 -36.18 -19.14 -1.07
C GLU A 333 -36.19 -20.11 0.11
N GLU A 334 -35.27 -21.08 0.12
CA GLU A 334 -35.15 -22.08 1.21
C GLU A 334 -34.88 -21.42 2.57
N THR A 335 -34.00 -20.40 2.60
CA THR A 335 -33.68 -19.67 3.84
C THR A 335 -34.87 -18.86 4.30
N ARG A 336 -35.58 -18.21 3.37
CA ARG A 336 -36.75 -17.41 3.67
C ARG A 336 -37.89 -18.28 4.21
N THR A 337 -38.12 -19.47 3.66
CA THR A 337 -39.11 -20.42 4.17
C THR A 337 -38.80 -20.85 5.60
N GLN A 338 -37.55 -21.22 5.90
CA GLN A 338 -37.13 -21.58 7.27
C GLN A 338 -37.32 -20.42 8.27
N LEU A 339 -37.05 -19.18 7.84
CA LEU A 339 -37.29 -18.00 8.66
C LEU A 339 -38.79 -17.72 8.85
N LEU A 340 -39.61 -17.89 7.82
CA LEU A 340 -41.07 -17.74 7.92
C LEU A 340 -41.65 -18.75 8.90
N GLU A 341 -41.32 -20.04 8.78
CA GLU A 341 -41.77 -21.07 9.72
C GLU A 341 -41.39 -20.73 11.17
N LEU A 342 -40.17 -20.21 11.37
CA LEU A 342 -39.72 -19.75 12.67
C LEU A 342 -40.59 -18.59 13.21
N LEU A 343 -40.86 -17.59 12.39
CA LEU A 343 -41.64 -16.41 12.76
C LEU A 343 -43.14 -16.71 12.98
N GLU A 344 -43.71 -17.65 12.22
CA GLU A 344 -45.12 -18.07 12.36
C GLU A 344 -45.41 -18.71 13.73
N VAL A 345 -44.48 -19.54 14.20
CA VAL A 345 -44.53 -20.14 15.55
C VAL A 345 -44.51 -19.06 16.64
N GLU A 346 -43.84 -17.93 16.41
CA GLU A 346 -43.74 -16.83 17.37
C GLU A 346 -45.03 -16.00 17.44
N SER A 347 -45.67 -15.73 16.30
CA SER A 347 -46.87 -14.88 16.23
C SER A 347 -48.19 -15.59 16.57
N GLY A 348 -48.17 -16.91 16.81
CA GLY A 348 -49.38 -17.69 17.15
C GLY A 348 -50.42 -17.76 16.01
N GLY A 349 -49.98 -17.63 14.77
CA GLY A 349 -50.80 -17.56 13.55
C GLY A 349 -49.93 -17.29 12.31
N PRO A 350 -50.50 -17.32 11.09
CA PRO A 350 -49.74 -17.09 9.85
C PRO A 350 -49.00 -15.75 9.91
N ALA A 351 -47.75 -15.72 9.42
CA ALA A 351 -46.87 -14.57 9.56
C ALA A 351 -47.56 -13.36 8.95
N LYS A 352 -47.89 -12.36 9.76
CA LYS A 352 -48.68 -11.19 9.30
C LYS A 352 -47.98 -10.40 8.18
N HIS A 353 -46.66 -10.56 8.02
CA HIS A 353 -45.88 -9.88 6.98
C HIS A 353 -44.74 -10.78 6.45
N PHE A 354 -44.91 -11.33 5.25
CA PHE A 354 -43.86 -12.06 4.52
C PHE A 354 -42.51 -11.32 4.44
N LEU A 355 -42.58 -9.98 4.41
CA LEU A 355 -41.43 -9.07 4.39
C LEU A 355 -40.53 -9.19 5.63
N ASP A 356 -41.02 -9.71 6.75
CA ASP A 356 -40.23 -9.84 7.99
C ASP A 356 -39.20 -10.98 7.91
N ALA A 357 -39.33 -11.87 6.93
CA ALA A 357 -38.35 -12.91 6.60
C ALA A 357 -37.39 -12.52 5.44
N GLU A 358 -37.52 -11.32 4.89
CA GLU A 358 -36.54 -10.75 3.96
C GLU A 358 -35.37 -10.11 4.73
N ASN A 359 -34.34 -9.62 4.03
CA ASN A 359 -33.23 -8.92 4.67
C ASN A 359 -33.50 -7.40 4.62
N PRO A 360 -33.62 -6.69 5.76
CA PRO A 360 -33.39 -7.10 7.15
C PRO A 360 -34.43 -8.08 7.75
N VAL A 361 -33.96 -9.14 8.40
CA VAL A 361 -34.83 -10.12 9.09
C VAL A 361 -35.30 -9.53 10.40
N ASN A 362 -36.61 -9.45 10.59
CA ASN A 362 -37.21 -8.82 11.75
C ASN A 362 -37.93 -9.84 12.65
N ILE A 363 -37.37 -10.06 13.85
CA ILE A 363 -38.04 -10.80 14.94
C ILE A 363 -38.82 -9.82 15.82
N THR A 364 -39.74 -10.33 16.66
CA THR A 364 -40.56 -9.42 17.48
C THR A 364 -39.74 -8.79 18.61
N ALA A 365 -40.21 -7.65 19.14
CA ALA A 365 -39.54 -6.96 20.25
C ALA A 365 -39.50 -7.78 21.56
N HIS A 366 -40.31 -8.85 21.67
CA HIS A 366 -40.39 -9.75 22.82
C HIS A 366 -39.87 -11.16 22.49
N ALA A 367 -39.12 -11.31 21.39
CA ALA A 367 -38.53 -12.56 20.98
C ALA A 367 -37.63 -13.13 22.10
N PRO A 368 -37.83 -14.40 22.52
CA PRO A 368 -37.02 -15.01 23.55
C PRO A 368 -35.59 -15.31 23.04
N PRO A 369 -34.60 -15.55 23.94
CA PRO A 369 -33.21 -15.82 23.56
C PRO A 369 -33.02 -16.95 22.52
N GLU A 370 -33.83 -18.00 22.60
CA GLU A 370 -33.83 -19.14 21.68
C GLU A 370 -34.10 -18.70 20.24
N ARG A 371 -35.00 -17.71 20.07
CA ARG A 371 -35.41 -17.20 18.75
C ARG A 371 -34.24 -16.52 18.04
N TYR A 372 -33.48 -15.70 18.74
CA TYR A 372 -32.26 -15.09 18.21
C TYR A 372 -31.25 -16.16 17.79
N ALA A 373 -31.04 -17.18 18.63
CA ALA A 373 -30.10 -18.25 18.34
C ALA A 373 -30.51 -19.09 17.12
N GLU A 374 -31.79 -19.37 16.94
CA GLU A 374 -32.32 -20.13 15.80
C GLU A 374 -32.27 -19.32 14.50
N ALA A 375 -32.76 -18.08 14.50
CA ALA A 375 -32.69 -17.19 13.34
C ALA A 375 -31.23 -16.97 12.89
N LEU A 376 -30.33 -16.73 13.85
CA LEU A 376 -28.91 -16.57 13.57
C LEU A 376 -28.29 -17.85 12.95
N LYS A 377 -28.66 -19.05 13.43
CA LYS A 377 -28.19 -20.32 12.84
C LYS A 377 -28.65 -20.50 11.41
N ILE A 378 -29.88 -20.09 11.07
CA ILE A 378 -30.40 -20.15 9.69
C ILE A 378 -29.59 -19.21 8.79
N LEU A 379 -29.42 -17.95 9.19
CA LEU A 379 -28.63 -16.96 8.44
C LEU A 379 -27.16 -17.37 8.27
N LEU A 380 -26.54 -17.96 9.29
CA LEU A 380 -25.16 -18.46 9.25
C LEU A 380 -24.96 -19.64 8.28
N LYS A 381 -26.03 -20.36 7.90
CA LYS A 381 -26.00 -21.46 6.92
C LYS A 381 -26.32 -21.00 5.49
N ALA A 382 -27.06 -19.89 5.32
CA ALA A 382 -27.58 -19.42 4.04
C ALA A 382 -26.47 -19.05 3.03
N LYS A 383 -26.36 -19.68 1.86
CA LYS A 383 -25.24 -19.44 0.90
C LYS A 383 -25.12 -17.98 0.44
N GLY A 384 -26.23 -17.24 0.43
CA GLY A 384 -26.33 -15.81 0.12
C GLY A 384 -25.68 -14.83 1.11
N VAL A 385 -25.25 -15.30 2.28
CA VAL A 385 -24.81 -14.45 3.41
C VAL A 385 -23.32 -14.60 3.66
N ASP A 386 -22.57 -13.50 3.82
CA ASP A 386 -21.13 -13.53 4.10
C ASP A 386 -20.80 -13.07 5.53
N ALA A 387 -21.63 -12.20 6.11
CA ALA A 387 -21.61 -11.81 7.53
C ALA A 387 -23.03 -11.56 8.04
N VAL A 388 -23.22 -11.64 9.37
CA VAL A 388 -24.50 -11.32 10.02
C VAL A 388 -24.30 -10.20 11.03
N LEU A 389 -25.15 -9.17 10.99
CA LEU A 389 -25.24 -8.13 12.01
C LEU A 389 -26.52 -8.34 12.84
N VAL A 390 -26.36 -8.62 14.13
CA VAL A 390 -27.49 -8.76 15.07
C VAL A 390 -27.70 -7.42 15.78
N LEU A 391 -28.86 -6.83 15.56
CA LEU A 391 -29.29 -5.59 16.19
C LEU A 391 -30.27 -5.90 17.31
N ARG A 392 -30.04 -5.29 18.48
CA ARG A 392 -31.01 -5.34 19.58
C ARG A 392 -31.32 -3.94 20.08
N VAL A 393 -32.61 -3.58 20.03
CA VAL A 393 -33.16 -2.46 20.80
C VAL A 393 -33.60 -2.93 22.19
N PRO A 394 -33.47 -2.07 23.23
CA PRO A 394 -33.93 -2.39 24.59
C PRO A 394 -35.39 -2.80 24.62
N SER A 395 -35.71 -3.82 25.43
CA SER A 395 -37.08 -4.28 25.67
C SER A 395 -37.23 -4.61 27.16
N PRO A 396 -38.33 -4.20 27.81
CA PRO A 396 -38.61 -4.56 29.20
C PRO A 396 -39.07 -6.01 29.36
N LEU A 397 -39.40 -6.70 28.26
CA LEU A 397 -40.03 -8.02 28.28
C LEU A 397 -39.02 -9.18 28.26
N VAL A 398 -37.78 -8.93 27.83
CA VAL A 398 -36.74 -9.96 27.67
C VAL A 398 -35.39 -9.41 28.10
N ASP A 399 -34.68 -10.13 28.95
CA ASP A 399 -33.35 -9.75 29.42
C ASP A 399 -32.34 -9.76 28.27
N GLY A 400 -31.54 -8.70 28.18
CA GLY A 400 -30.50 -8.56 27.18
C GLY A 400 -29.30 -9.46 27.36
N GLN A 401 -29.03 -9.85 28.59
CA GLN A 401 -27.90 -10.71 28.93
C GLN A 401 -28.19 -12.15 28.51
N GLU A 402 -29.41 -12.63 28.73
CA GLU A 402 -29.84 -13.95 28.28
C GLU A 402 -29.78 -14.06 26.74
N VAL A 403 -30.24 -13.03 26.02
CA VAL A 403 -30.14 -12.97 24.55
C VAL A 403 -28.66 -12.94 24.11
N ALA A 404 -27.82 -12.15 24.78
CA ALA A 404 -26.38 -12.10 24.48
C ALA A 404 -25.70 -13.46 24.65
N HIS A 405 -26.01 -14.19 25.73
CA HIS A 405 -25.52 -15.56 25.92
C HIS A 405 -26.00 -16.53 24.82
N ALA A 406 -27.26 -16.42 24.40
CA ALA A 406 -27.80 -17.25 23.32
C ALA A 406 -27.12 -16.97 21.98
N VAL A 407 -26.91 -15.70 21.64
CA VAL A 407 -26.18 -15.28 20.43
C VAL A 407 -24.71 -15.72 20.48
N ALA A 408 -24.04 -15.57 21.62
CA ALA A 408 -22.67 -16.04 21.84
C ALA A 408 -22.55 -17.56 21.62
N LYS A 409 -23.48 -18.33 22.21
CA LYS A 409 -23.52 -19.79 22.06
C LYS A 409 -23.76 -20.22 20.62
N ALA A 410 -24.67 -19.55 19.90
CA ALA A 410 -24.94 -19.82 18.49
C ALA A 410 -23.75 -19.49 17.57
N SER A 411 -22.97 -18.46 17.91
CA SER A 411 -21.85 -17.96 17.10
C SER A 411 -20.56 -18.76 17.25
N ARG A 412 -20.40 -19.53 18.36
CA ARG A 412 -19.15 -20.25 18.68
C ARG A 412 -18.61 -21.13 17.55
N ARG A 413 -19.51 -21.82 16.82
CA ARG A 413 -19.17 -22.70 15.68
C ARG A 413 -19.43 -22.06 14.30
N ALA A 414 -19.78 -20.77 14.26
CA ALA A 414 -20.07 -20.07 13.01
C ALA A 414 -18.82 -20.03 12.12
N LYS A 415 -18.97 -20.29 10.81
CA LYS A 415 -17.87 -20.11 9.84
C LYS A 415 -17.80 -18.69 9.29
N ARG A 416 -18.79 -17.85 9.59
CA ARG A 416 -18.95 -16.49 9.11
C ARG A 416 -18.90 -15.51 10.28
N PRO A 417 -18.46 -14.27 10.05
CA PRO A 417 -18.53 -13.21 11.05
C PRO A 417 -19.93 -12.96 11.56
N VAL A 418 -20.00 -12.73 12.87
CA VAL A 418 -21.16 -12.17 13.55
C VAL A 418 -20.71 -10.88 14.20
N LEU A 419 -21.39 -9.79 13.87
CA LEU A 419 -21.25 -8.48 14.49
C LEU A 419 -22.52 -8.20 15.27
N THR A 420 -22.45 -7.42 16.34
CA THR A 420 -23.64 -7.10 17.14
C THR A 420 -23.72 -5.62 17.45
N SER A 421 -24.93 -5.06 17.49
CA SER A 421 -25.19 -3.72 18.02
C SER A 421 -26.25 -3.82 19.10
N TRP A 422 -25.82 -3.80 20.36
CA TRP A 422 -26.70 -3.75 21.52
C TRP A 422 -26.90 -2.29 21.89
N MET A 423 -28.05 -1.74 21.50
CA MET A 423 -28.39 -0.34 21.72
C MET A 423 -28.85 -0.11 23.15
N GLY A 424 -28.51 1.06 23.71
CA GLY A 424 -28.92 1.48 25.05
C GLY A 424 -27.78 1.56 26.07
N GLY A 425 -28.14 2.02 27.27
CA GLY A 425 -27.27 2.34 28.41
C GLY A 425 -26.73 1.13 29.18
N ASP A 426 -26.77 1.22 30.51
CA ASP A 426 -26.14 0.26 31.46
C ASP A 426 -26.58 -1.20 31.25
N ASN A 427 -27.88 -1.45 31.05
CA ASN A 427 -28.39 -2.81 30.80
C ASN A 427 -27.81 -3.43 29.52
N ALA A 428 -27.47 -2.62 28.51
CA ALA A 428 -26.85 -3.10 27.30
C ALA A 428 -25.33 -3.28 27.47
N GLN A 429 -24.69 -2.61 28.44
CA GLN A 429 -23.25 -2.74 28.70
C GLN A 429 -22.87 -4.14 29.13
N GLN A 430 -23.58 -4.69 30.13
CA GLN A 430 -23.32 -6.06 30.61
C GLN A 430 -23.48 -7.10 29.49
N ALA A 431 -24.49 -6.91 28.64
CA ALA A 431 -24.68 -7.76 27.46
C ALA A 431 -23.56 -7.61 26.41
N ARG A 432 -23.01 -6.41 26.23
CA ARG A 432 -21.84 -6.17 25.36
C ARG A 432 -20.58 -6.82 25.94
N ASP A 433 -20.38 -6.77 27.26
CA ASP A 433 -19.24 -7.42 27.91
C ASP A 433 -19.28 -8.94 27.68
N ILE A 434 -20.44 -9.58 27.85
CA ILE A 434 -20.67 -11.00 27.54
C ILE A 434 -20.30 -11.35 26.09
N LEU A 435 -20.69 -10.51 25.13
CA LEU A 435 -20.40 -10.71 23.71
C LEU A 435 -18.89 -10.52 23.42
N SER A 436 -18.27 -9.50 24.01
CA SER A 436 -16.84 -9.23 23.86
C SER A 436 -15.98 -10.36 24.42
N GLU A 437 -16.32 -10.88 25.60
CA GLU A 437 -15.66 -12.05 26.22
C GLU A 437 -15.82 -13.31 25.36
N ALA A 438 -16.95 -13.46 24.66
CA ALA A 438 -17.17 -14.53 23.68
C ALA A 438 -16.41 -14.32 22.36
N GLY A 439 -15.67 -13.23 22.20
CA GLY A 439 -14.91 -12.89 21.00
C GLY A 439 -15.75 -12.30 19.86
N ILE A 440 -16.94 -11.78 20.17
CA ILE A 440 -17.86 -11.15 19.19
C ILE A 440 -17.71 -9.64 19.27
N SER A 441 -17.42 -9.01 18.14
CA SER A 441 -17.31 -7.55 18.04
C SER A 441 -18.70 -6.92 18.19
N THR A 442 -18.85 -6.07 19.21
CA THR A 442 -20.12 -5.51 19.63
C THR A 442 -20.05 -3.99 19.77
N TYR A 443 -21.11 -3.29 19.37
CA TYR A 443 -21.14 -1.83 19.29
C TYR A 443 -22.33 -1.25 20.03
N TRP A 444 -22.17 0.00 20.47
CA TRP A 444 -23.23 0.77 21.11
C TRP A 444 -24.30 1.23 20.11
N THR A 445 -23.87 1.61 18.91
CA THR A 445 -24.74 2.18 17.88
C THR A 445 -24.67 1.40 16.56
N PRO A 446 -25.77 1.37 15.80
CA PRO A 446 -25.77 0.73 14.48
C PRO A 446 -24.79 1.35 13.50
N ASP A 447 -24.54 2.67 13.56
CA ASP A 447 -23.58 3.35 12.67
C ASP A 447 -22.15 2.85 12.87
N LYS A 448 -21.73 2.62 14.13
CA LYS A 448 -20.42 2.02 14.43
C LYS A 448 -20.32 0.59 13.91
N ALA A 449 -21.38 -0.20 14.08
CA ALA A 449 -21.42 -1.56 13.55
C ALA A 449 -21.31 -1.61 12.02
N VAL A 450 -21.99 -0.68 11.33
CA VAL A 450 -21.90 -0.54 9.87
C VAL A 450 -20.52 -0.09 9.44
N ARG A 451 -19.93 0.93 10.08
CA ARG A 451 -18.55 1.37 9.77
C ARG A 451 -17.55 0.23 9.96
N ALA A 452 -17.65 -0.54 11.04
CA ALA A 452 -16.79 -1.69 11.28
C ALA A 452 -16.95 -2.77 10.19
N PHE A 453 -18.18 -3.04 9.75
CA PHE A 453 -18.44 -3.93 8.63
C PHE A 453 -17.84 -3.41 7.31
N LEU A 454 -18.04 -2.15 6.98
CA LEU A 454 -17.47 -1.54 5.77
C LEU A 454 -15.93 -1.54 5.81
N ASN A 455 -15.34 -1.34 6.99
CA ASN A 455 -13.89 -1.45 7.19
C ASN A 455 -13.38 -2.87 6.98
N LEU A 456 -14.12 -3.90 7.42
CA LEU A 456 -13.80 -5.29 7.08
C LEU A 456 -13.85 -5.55 5.56
N VAL A 457 -14.87 -5.01 4.88
CA VAL A 457 -15.01 -5.13 3.41
C VAL A 457 -13.85 -4.45 2.70
N ASN A 458 -13.53 -3.20 3.09
CA ASN A 458 -12.43 -2.44 2.50
C ASN A 458 -11.07 -3.10 2.78
N TYR A 459 -10.82 -3.55 4.01
CA TYR A 459 -9.62 -4.29 4.35
C TYR A 459 -9.48 -5.55 3.47
N ARG A 460 -10.57 -6.31 3.32
CA ARG A 460 -10.58 -7.50 2.45
C ARG A 460 -10.29 -7.14 0.99
N ARG A 461 -10.92 -6.12 0.42
CA ARG A 461 -10.66 -5.67 -0.96
C ARG A 461 -9.19 -5.28 -1.15
N ASN A 462 -8.61 -4.58 -0.17
CA ASN A 462 -7.20 -4.17 -0.20
C ASN A 462 -6.27 -5.40 -0.12
N GLN A 463 -6.62 -6.41 0.68
CA GLN A 463 -5.88 -7.67 0.77
C GLN A 463 -6.00 -8.52 -0.49
N GLU A 464 -7.19 -8.58 -1.10
CA GLU A 464 -7.39 -9.25 -2.39
C GLU A 464 -6.53 -8.59 -3.47
N MET A 465 -6.55 -7.25 -3.57
CA MET A 465 -5.68 -6.51 -4.50
C MET A 465 -4.19 -6.75 -4.22
N LEU A 466 -3.80 -6.80 -2.95
CA LEU A 466 -2.43 -7.06 -2.54
C LEU A 466 -1.97 -8.45 -2.97
N MET A 467 -2.85 -9.45 -2.96
CA MET A 467 -2.59 -10.85 -3.30
C MET A 467 -2.98 -11.22 -4.73
N GLU A 468 -3.58 -10.30 -5.50
CA GLU A 468 -4.05 -10.63 -6.83
C GLU A 468 -2.87 -10.88 -7.76
N THR A 469 -2.94 -12.01 -8.46
CA THR A 469 -2.08 -12.29 -9.60
C THR A 469 -2.69 -11.58 -10.81
N PRO A 470 -2.09 -10.50 -11.32
CA PRO A 470 -2.51 -9.91 -12.58
C PRO A 470 -2.73 -10.93 -13.70
N ALA A 471 -3.57 -10.58 -14.66
CA ALA A 471 -3.54 -11.25 -15.95
C ALA A 471 -2.32 -10.77 -16.72
N SER A 472 -1.65 -11.67 -17.46
CA SER A 472 -0.57 -11.29 -18.36
C SER A 472 -1.05 -10.20 -19.29
N LEU A 473 -0.23 -9.15 -19.47
CA LEU A 473 -0.41 -8.26 -20.61
C LEU A 473 -0.46 -9.14 -21.88
N PRO A 474 -1.29 -8.79 -22.88
CA PRO A 474 -1.26 -9.47 -24.16
C PRO A 474 0.20 -9.53 -24.64
N SER A 475 0.68 -10.72 -24.99
CA SER A 475 2.06 -10.96 -25.43
C SER A 475 2.47 -10.13 -26.65
N GLU A 476 1.48 -9.50 -27.30
CA GLU A 476 1.61 -8.69 -28.52
C GLU A 476 1.89 -7.20 -28.26
N PHE A 477 1.75 -6.69 -27.01
CA PHE A 477 2.03 -5.28 -26.74
C PHE A 477 3.54 -5.02 -26.59
N MET A 478 4.16 -4.48 -27.65
CA MET A 478 5.55 -4.03 -27.67
C MET A 478 5.61 -2.55 -28.07
N PRO A 479 5.67 -1.61 -27.10
CA PRO A 479 5.69 -0.18 -27.42
C PRO A 479 6.96 0.21 -28.18
N ASP A 480 6.84 1.17 -29.10
CA ASP A 480 7.98 1.83 -29.74
C ASP A 480 8.52 2.96 -28.85
N THR A 481 9.13 2.56 -27.74
CA THR A 481 9.71 3.50 -26.78
C THR A 481 10.82 4.36 -27.40
N ALA A 482 11.49 3.87 -28.46
CA ALA A 482 12.56 4.61 -29.12
C ALA A 482 12.01 5.84 -29.84
N THR A 483 10.95 5.69 -30.63
CA THR A 483 10.29 6.81 -31.31
C THR A 483 9.74 7.83 -30.32
N ALA A 484 9.03 7.36 -29.28
CA ALA A 484 8.51 8.27 -28.25
C ALA A 484 9.62 9.06 -27.52
N ARG A 485 10.76 8.42 -27.23
CA ARG A 485 11.93 9.10 -26.65
C ARG A 485 12.52 10.14 -27.60
N MET A 486 12.66 9.81 -28.87
CA MET A 486 13.19 10.75 -29.87
C MET A 486 12.34 12.03 -29.96
N VAL A 487 11.01 11.91 -29.92
CA VAL A 487 10.11 13.07 -29.92
C VAL A 487 10.34 13.94 -28.68
N VAL A 488 10.41 13.33 -27.50
CA VAL A 488 10.63 14.04 -26.23
C VAL A 488 12.03 14.68 -26.16
N GLU A 489 13.07 13.96 -26.57
CA GLU A 489 14.45 14.45 -26.61
C GLU A 489 14.59 15.63 -27.57
N SER A 490 14.00 15.54 -28.78
CA SER A 490 13.97 16.65 -29.74
C SER A 490 13.29 17.89 -29.17
N ALA A 491 12.16 17.73 -28.46
CA ALA A 491 11.49 18.87 -27.83
C ALA A 491 12.38 19.54 -26.77
N LEU A 492 13.03 18.75 -25.93
CA LEU A 492 13.94 19.24 -24.89
C LEU A 492 15.20 19.91 -25.47
N GLU A 493 15.78 19.36 -26.54
CA GLU A 493 16.93 19.96 -27.24
C GLU A 493 16.59 21.33 -27.84
N ASN A 494 15.34 21.50 -28.30
CA ASN A 494 14.82 22.78 -28.79
C ASN A 494 14.34 23.72 -27.65
N GLY A 495 14.47 23.32 -26.39
CA GLY A 495 14.07 24.11 -25.23
C GLY A 495 12.55 24.18 -25.00
N HIS A 496 11.79 23.26 -25.58
CA HIS A 496 10.33 23.18 -25.40
C HIS A 496 10.01 22.34 -24.15
N GLU A 497 9.26 22.92 -23.21
CA GLU A 497 8.75 22.22 -22.01
C GLU A 497 7.37 21.58 -22.23
N LEU A 498 6.75 21.86 -23.37
CA LEU A 498 5.43 21.39 -23.77
C LEU A 498 5.50 20.86 -25.20
N LEU A 499 5.04 19.62 -25.40
CA LEU A 499 4.93 19.04 -26.74
C LEU A 499 3.79 19.72 -27.50
N SER A 500 3.97 19.93 -28.80
CA SER A 500 2.87 20.27 -29.70
C SER A 500 1.84 19.14 -29.72
N VAL A 501 0.60 19.45 -30.09
CA VAL A 501 -0.47 18.44 -30.15
C VAL A 501 -0.06 17.23 -31.00
N PRO A 502 0.57 17.39 -32.18
CA PRO A 502 0.92 16.23 -33.01
C PRO A 502 2.06 15.41 -32.42
N GLU A 503 3.09 16.05 -31.85
CA GLU A 503 4.13 15.34 -31.09
C GLU A 503 3.53 14.55 -29.91
N ALA A 504 2.56 15.12 -29.20
CA ALA A 504 1.85 14.43 -28.13
C ALA A 504 1.05 13.22 -28.66
N MET A 505 0.40 13.35 -29.82
CA MET A 505 -0.30 12.24 -30.47
C MET A 505 0.66 11.15 -30.94
N ASP A 506 1.82 11.50 -31.51
CA ASP A 506 2.86 10.56 -31.94
C ASP A 506 3.42 9.75 -30.76
N VAL A 507 3.61 10.40 -29.60
CA VAL A 507 4.02 9.72 -28.35
C VAL A 507 2.95 8.72 -27.88
N LEU A 508 1.66 9.08 -27.97
CA LEU A 508 0.56 8.18 -27.63
C LEU A 508 0.44 7.00 -28.60
N ASP A 509 0.56 7.26 -29.91
CA ASP A 509 0.50 6.26 -30.97
C ASP A 509 1.66 5.25 -30.88
N SER A 510 2.85 5.70 -30.47
CA SER A 510 4.02 4.84 -30.17
C SER A 510 3.74 3.80 -29.07
N TYR A 511 2.69 4.01 -28.26
CA TYR A 511 2.21 3.08 -27.23
C TYR A 511 0.88 2.40 -27.61
N ASP A 512 0.51 2.41 -28.89
CA ASP A 512 -0.74 1.88 -29.44
C ASP A 512 -1.99 2.48 -28.75
N ILE A 513 -1.95 3.73 -28.32
CA ILE A 513 -3.11 4.43 -27.77
C ILE A 513 -3.84 5.09 -28.95
N PRO A 514 -5.11 4.71 -29.26
CA PRO A 514 -5.79 5.23 -30.44
C PRO A 514 -5.99 6.75 -30.37
N VAL A 515 -5.35 7.48 -31.27
CA VAL A 515 -5.45 8.94 -31.41
C VAL A 515 -6.25 9.32 -32.66
N VAL A 516 -6.84 10.51 -32.62
CA VAL A 516 -7.46 11.11 -33.80
C VAL A 516 -6.38 11.53 -34.81
N GLU A 517 -6.60 11.27 -36.10
CA GLU A 517 -5.68 11.72 -37.14
C GLU A 517 -5.51 13.24 -37.06
N THR A 518 -4.27 13.68 -36.91
CA THR A 518 -3.89 15.05 -36.57
C THR A 518 -2.71 15.49 -37.44
N ARG A 519 -2.78 16.69 -38.05
CA ARG A 519 -1.71 17.25 -38.89
C ARG A 519 -1.41 18.70 -38.55
N LEU A 520 -0.13 19.08 -38.64
CA LEU A 520 0.34 20.47 -38.54
C LEU A 520 0.21 21.16 -39.88
N SER A 521 -0.24 22.41 -39.85
CA SER A 521 -0.32 23.28 -41.03
C SER A 521 0.20 24.67 -40.67
N GLY A 522 1.27 25.12 -41.36
CA GLY A 522 1.88 26.42 -41.08
C GLY A 522 1.05 27.63 -41.56
N ASN A 523 0.08 27.42 -42.45
CA ASN A 523 -0.79 28.46 -42.99
C ASN A 523 -2.16 27.88 -43.42
N ALA A 524 -3.08 28.76 -43.81
CA ALA A 524 -4.45 28.38 -44.19
C ALA A 524 -4.49 27.45 -45.42
N GLU A 525 -3.65 27.67 -46.44
CA GLU A 525 -3.58 26.82 -47.63
C GLU A 525 -3.16 25.38 -47.27
N ALA A 526 -2.10 25.23 -46.45
CA ALA A 526 -1.65 23.95 -45.95
C ALA A 526 -2.69 23.28 -45.03
N ALA A 527 -3.54 24.06 -44.35
CA ALA A 527 -4.64 23.52 -43.55
C ALA A 527 -5.75 22.94 -44.44
N VAL A 528 -6.08 23.60 -45.55
CA VAL A 528 -7.01 23.09 -46.55
C VAL A 528 -6.48 21.80 -47.19
N THR A 529 -5.22 21.78 -47.64
CA THR A 529 -4.60 20.56 -48.21
C THR A 529 -4.61 19.40 -47.22
N ALA A 530 -4.25 19.64 -45.96
CA ALA A 530 -4.31 18.63 -44.92
C ALA A 530 -5.74 18.10 -44.69
N ALA A 531 -6.75 18.98 -44.75
CA ALA A 531 -8.16 18.59 -44.61
C ALA A 531 -8.67 17.77 -45.81
N GLU A 532 -8.28 18.13 -47.03
CA GLU A 532 -8.64 17.39 -48.25
C GLU A 532 -8.05 15.98 -48.27
N GLU A 533 -6.79 15.82 -47.86
CA GLU A 533 -6.13 14.51 -47.77
C GLU A 533 -6.70 13.63 -46.65
N MET A 534 -7.09 14.24 -45.52
CA MET A 534 -7.66 13.55 -44.36
C MET A 534 -9.14 13.17 -44.55
N GLY A 535 -9.87 13.98 -45.34
CA GLY A 535 -11.30 13.86 -45.56
C GLY A 535 -12.16 14.55 -44.49
N TYR A 536 -13.32 15.05 -44.91
CA TYR A 536 -14.26 15.80 -44.09
C TYR A 536 -15.22 14.89 -43.29
N PRO A 537 -15.77 15.35 -42.14
CA PRO A 537 -15.52 16.65 -41.51
C PRO A 537 -14.25 16.71 -40.67
N VAL A 538 -13.65 17.90 -40.58
CA VAL A 538 -12.43 18.17 -39.78
C VAL A 538 -12.69 19.25 -38.72
N ALA A 539 -11.83 19.28 -37.71
CA ALA A 539 -11.70 20.37 -36.76
C ALA A 539 -10.41 21.14 -37.05
N LEU A 540 -10.46 22.46 -36.88
CA LEU A 540 -9.32 23.34 -36.98
C LEU A 540 -9.06 23.98 -35.62
N LYS A 541 -7.83 23.84 -35.11
CA LYS A 541 -7.38 24.43 -33.85
C LYS A 541 -6.19 25.36 -34.10
N VAL A 542 -6.05 26.42 -33.30
CA VAL A 542 -4.85 27.27 -33.33
C VAL A 542 -3.65 26.51 -32.78
N LEU A 543 -2.53 26.57 -33.49
CA LEU A 543 -1.22 26.22 -32.95
C LEU A 543 -0.57 27.49 -32.40
N SER A 544 -0.34 27.53 -31.09
CA SER A 544 0.33 28.63 -30.41
C SER A 544 1.32 28.07 -29.39
N PRO A 545 2.54 28.64 -29.28
CA PRO A 545 3.43 28.36 -28.15
C PRO A 545 2.86 28.88 -26.81
N ASP A 546 1.86 29.76 -26.85
CA ASP A 546 1.24 30.36 -25.68
C ASP A 546 -0.05 29.57 -25.32
N ASN A 547 0.05 28.65 -24.36
CA ASN A 547 -0.95 27.60 -24.12
C ASN A 547 -2.37 28.10 -23.79
N PHE A 548 -2.50 29.27 -23.17
CA PHE A 548 -3.82 29.86 -22.87
C PHE A 548 -4.61 30.16 -24.15
N CYS A 549 -3.93 30.36 -25.29
CA CYS A 549 -4.55 30.69 -26.56
C CYS A 549 -5.40 29.55 -27.15
N LYS A 550 -5.07 28.29 -26.82
CA LYS A 550 -5.80 27.10 -27.27
C LYS A 550 -7.19 27.00 -26.64
N SER A 551 -7.30 27.38 -25.37
CA SER A 551 -8.53 27.36 -24.57
C SER A 551 -9.37 28.65 -24.66
N LEU A 552 -8.94 29.63 -25.46
CA LEU A 552 -9.71 30.86 -25.66
C LEU A 552 -11.00 30.57 -26.41
N ALA A 553 -12.07 31.28 -26.03
CA ALA A 553 -13.33 31.27 -26.77
C ALA A 553 -13.07 31.65 -28.25
N GLY A 554 -13.16 30.65 -29.14
CA GLY A 554 -12.95 30.83 -30.58
C GLY A 554 -11.63 30.31 -31.17
N GLY A 555 -10.73 29.72 -30.37
CA GLY A 555 -9.49 29.08 -30.84
C GLY A 555 -9.67 27.70 -31.50
N VAL A 556 -10.90 27.17 -31.48
CA VAL A 556 -11.28 25.88 -32.04
C VAL A 556 -12.53 26.06 -32.90
N VAL A 557 -12.52 25.52 -34.11
CA VAL A 557 -13.69 25.41 -34.99
C VAL A 557 -13.89 23.95 -35.35
N LEU A 558 -15.09 23.44 -35.08
CA LEU A 558 -15.45 22.05 -35.27
C LEU A 558 -16.34 21.90 -36.51
N ASP A 559 -16.50 20.65 -36.96
CA ASP A 559 -17.47 20.28 -37.99
C ASP A 559 -17.31 21.03 -39.33
N LEU A 560 -16.06 21.26 -39.75
CA LEU A 560 -15.75 21.85 -41.05
C LEU A 560 -15.93 20.79 -42.14
N GLU A 561 -16.91 21.00 -43.03
CA GLU A 561 -17.32 19.99 -44.02
C GLU A 561 -16.76 20.23 -45.44
N THR A 562 -16.11 21.37 -45.68
CA THR A 562 -15.60 21.76 -47.01
C THR A 562 -14.27 22.52 -46.93
N ALA A 563 -13.54 22.58 -48.04
CA ALA A 563 -12.30 23.35 -48.18
C ALA A 563 -12.51 24.84 -47.90
N ASP A 564 -13.57 25.42 -48.45
CA ASP A 564 -13.94 26.82 -48.22
C ASP A 564 -14.19 27.11 -46.74
N ALA A 565 -14.91 26.21 -46.05
CA ALA A 565 -15.16 26.35 -44.61
C ALA A 565 -13.87 26.31 -43.79
N VAL A 566 -12.89 25.48 -44.18
CA VAL A 566 -11.57 25.42 -43.53
C VAL A 566 -10.79 26.73 -43.75
N ALA A 567 -10.78 27.26 -44.96
CA ALA A 567 -10.11 28.52 -45.28
C ALA A 567 -10.70 29.70 -44.51
N GLU A 568 -12.04 29.82 -44.48
CA GLU A 568 -12.74 30.85 -43.71
C GLU A 568 -12.48 30.73 -42.22
N ALA A 569 -12.53 29.49 -41.69
CA ALA A 569 -12.24 29.23 -40.29
C ALA A 569 -10.80 29.60 -39.92
N ALA A 570 -9.82 29.28 -40.77
CA ALA A 570 -8.42 29.58 -40.52
C ALA A 570 -8.18 31.09 -40.35
N GLN A 571 -8.79 31.92 -41.19
CA GLN A 571 -8.70 33.37 -41.06
C GLN A 571 -9.45 33.87 -39.81
N ALA A 572 -10.72 33.46 -39.65
CA ALA A 572 -11.58 33.94 -38.58
C ALA A 572 -11.10 33.54 -37.17
N VAL A 573 -10.41 32.41 -37.05
CA VAL A 573 -9.84 31.96 -35.77
C VAL A 573 -8.65 32.81 -35.36
N VAL A 574 -7.75 33.14 -36.29
CA VAL A 574 -6.61 34.01 -36.00
C VAL A 574 -7.11 35.39 -35.59
N ASP A 575 -8.01 35.98 -36.38
CA ASP A 575 -8.56 37.31 -36.11
C ASP A 575 -9.22 37.37 -34.73
N ARG A 576 -9.98 36.34 -34.33
CA ARG A 576 -10.61 36.25 -33.01
C ARG A 576 -9.57 36.18 -31.89
N VAL A 577 -8.57 35.32 -32.02
CA VAL A 577 -7.54 35.11 -31.00
C VAL A 577 -6.67 36.37 -30.84
N THR A 578 -6.22 36.99 -31.93
CA THR A 578 -5.42 38.21 -31.87
C THR A 578 -6.22 39.43 -31.42
N THR A 579 -7.52 39.48 -31.70
CA THR A 579 -8.39 40.57 -31.20
C THR A 579 -8.64 40.43 -29.69
N ALA A 580 -8.92 39.22 -29.21
CA ALA A 580 -9.15 38.97 -27.79
C ALA A 580 -7.86 39.10 -26.98
N HIS A 581 -6.72 38.68 -27.54
CA HIS A 581 -5.42 38.65 -26.89
C HIS A 581 -4.31 39.06 -27.88
N PRO A 582 -3.98 40.36 -27.97
CA PRO A 582 -2.99 40.88 -28.93
C PRO A 582 -1.57 40.31 -28.75
N ASP A 583 -1.24 39.86 -27.54
CA ASP A 583 0.07 39.27 -27.22
C ASP A 583 0.19 37.80 -27.60
N CYS A 584 -0.89 37.17 -28.06
CA CYS A 584 -0.89 35.75 -28.44
C CYS A 584 -0.13 35.52 -29.74
N ARG A 585 0.91 34.67 -29.71
CA ARG A 585 1.64 34.29 -30.92
C ARG A 585 0.94 33.11 -31.59
N VAL A 586 0.53 33.27 -32.84
CA VAL A 586 0.00 32.15 -33.64
C VAL A 586 1.10 31.60 -34.53
N ALA A 587 1.46 30.33 -34.35
CA ALA A 587 2.48 29.64 -35.13
C ALA A 587 1.90 28.88 -36.35
N GLY A 588 0.59 28.65 -36.37
CA GLY A 588 -0.11 27.97 -37.45
C GLY A 588 -1.43 27.36 -36.98
N TYR A 589 -1.78 26.22 -37.58
CA TYR A 589 -3.02 25.49 -37.34
C TYR A 589 -2.75 24.01 -37.11
N VAL A 590 -3.65 23.38 -36.37
CA VAL A 590 -3.75 21.93 -36.24
C VAL A 590 -5.06 21.50 -36.88
N VAL A 591 -4.98 20.63 -37.89
CA VAL A 591 -6.14 20.03 -38.56
C VAL A 591 -6.34 18.63 -38.01
N GLN A 592 -7.55 18.32 -37.53
CA GLN A 592 -7.89 17.02 -36.95
C GLN A 592 -9.14 16.45 -37.57
N ARG A 593 -9.19 15.13 -37.74
CA ARG A 593 -10.41 14.46 -38.22
C ARG A 593 -11.49 14.58 -37.14
N MET A 594 -12.75 14.82 -37.51
CA MET A 594 -13.82 14.81 -36.50
C MET A 594 -14.09 13.37 -36.03
N GLY A 595 -13.81 13.09 -34.74
CA GLY A 595 -14.12 11.83 -34.09
C GLY A 595 -15.61 11.67 -33.72
N ARG A 596 -16.54 11.88 -34.67
CA ARG A 596 -18.00 11.80 -34.41
C ARG A 596 -18.40 10.40 -33.94
N ARG A 597 -18.54 10.21 -32.62
CA ARG A 597 -19.05 8.97 -32.00
C ARG A 597 -20.31 9.25 -31.17
N PRO A 598 -21.50 9.26 -31.79
CA PRO A 598 -22.75 9.55 -31.09
C PRO A 598 -22.98 8.56 -29.95
N ARG A 599 -23.13 9.07 -28.71
CA ARG A 599 -23.25 8.30 -27.45
C ARG A 599 -21.93 7.76 -26.89
N ALA A 600 -20.77 8.18 -27.41
CA ALA A 600 -19.51 7.96 -26.70
C ALA A 600 -19.54 8.70 -25.36
N ARG A 601 -18.89 8.07 -24.38
CA ARG A 601 -18.71 8.67 -23.05
C ARG A 601 -17.36 9.38 -23.03
N GLU A 602 -17.36 10.59 -22.50
CA GLU A 602 -16.14 11.38 -22.35
C GLU A 602 -15.44 10.97 -21.05
N LEU A 603 -14.19 10.55 -21.18
CA LEU A 603 -13.30 10.17 -20.10
C LEU A 603 -12.07 11.07 -20.12
N PHE A 604 -11.31 11.11 -19.03
CA PHE A 604 -9.94 11.60 -19.06
C PHE A 604 -8.97 10.57 -18.46
N ILE A 605 -7.72 10.64 -18.92
CA ILE A 605 -6.59 10.00 -18.25
C ILE A 605 -5.53 11.06 -18.05
N LYS A 606 -5.17 11.34 -16.80
CA LYS A 606 -4.09 12.26 -16.43
C LYS A 606 -2.98 11.49 -15.73
N ALA A 607 -1.73 11.87 -15.96
CA ALA A 607 -0.59 11.48 -15.18
C ALA A 607 0.18 12.73 -14.75
N GLY A 608 0.72 12.71 -13.54
CA GLY A 608 1.46 13.83 -12.98
C GLY A 608 2.46 13.37 -11.94
N MET A 609 3.19 14.32 -11.35
CA MET A 609 4.17 14.07 -10.29
C MET A 609 3.63 14.53 -8.94
N ASP A 610 3.52 13.59 -8.00
CA ASP A 610 3.34 13.88 -6.58
C ASP A 610 4.72 14.06 -5.92
N PRO A 611 4.90 15.07 -5.06
CA PRO A 611 6.20 15.32 -4.43
C PRO A 611 6.68 14.22 -3.48
N VAL A 612 5.78 13.37 -2.97
CA VAL A 612 6.10 12.30 -2.03
C VAL A 612 6.20 10.95 -2.73
N PHE A 613 5.17 10.60 -3.53
CA PHE A 613 5.07 9.27 -4.17
C PHE A 613 5.55 9.24 -5.62
N GLY A 614 5.92 10.38 -6.18
CA GLY A 614 6.36 10.49 -7.57
C GLY A 614 5.18 10.33 -8.54
N PRO A 615 5.37 9.65 -9.68
CA PRO A 615 4.34 9.56 -10.71
C PRO A 615 3.02 8.96 -10.20
N TYR A 616 1.89 9.53 -10.58
CA TYR A 616 0.54 8.99 -10.33
C TYR A 616 -0.31 9.02 -11.61
N ILE A 617 -1.36 8.21 -11.64
CA ILE A 617 -2.36 8.16 -12.72
C ILE A 617 -3.73 8.48 -12.15
N HIS A 618 -4.48 9.31 -12.84
CA HIS A 618 -5.75 9.87 -12.46
C HIS A 618 -6.76 9.63 -13.59
N PHE A 619 -7.87 8.99 -13.26
CA PHE A 619 -8.90 8.57 -14.23
C PHE A 619 -10.28 9.02 -13.75
N GLY A 620 -11.13 9.48 -14.66
CA GLY A 620 -12.47 9.92 -14.34
C GLY A 620 -13.30 10.33 -15.55
N GLN A 621 -14.42 10.99 -15.27
CA GLN A 621 -15.30 11.57 -16.29
C GLN A 621 -14.65 12.81 -16.92
N GLY A 622 -14.48 12.78 -18.25
CA GLY A 622 -13.88 13.86 -19.04
C GLY A 622 -14.87 14.96 -19.43
N GLY A 623 -14.38 15.91 -20.22
CA GLY A 623 -15.14 17.05 -20.74
C GLY A 623 -14.85 18.37 -20.02
N ALA A 624 -15.58 19.42 -20.38
CA ALA A 624 -15.34 20.78 -19.88
C ALA A 624 -15.66 20.96 -18.39
N GLU A 625 -16.51 20.10 -17.81
CA GLU A 625 -16.97 20.19 -16.41
C GLU A 625 -16.22 19.27 -15.44
N THR A 626 -15.10 18.66 -15.87
CA THR A 626 -14.34 17.67 -15.08
C THR A 626 -14.00 18.14 -13.66
N ASP A 627 -13.61 19.40 -13.48
CA ASP A 627 -13.21 19.94 -12.18
C ASP A 627 -14.39 20.10 -11.19
N ILE A 628 -15.63 20.14 -11.69
CA ILE A 628 -16.85 20.36 -10.88
C ILE A 628 -17.49 19.03 -10.46
N ILE A 629 -17.51 18.04 -11.36
CA ILE A 629 -18.23 16.76 -11.14
C ILE A 629 -17.54 15.91 -10.06
N GLY A 630 -16.21 15.99 -9.95
CA GLY A 630 -15.45 15.28 -8.91
C GLY A 630 -15.46 13.75 -9.04
N ASP A 631 -15.94 13.20 -10.16
CA ASP A 631 -15.98 11.75 -10.40
C ASP A 631 -14.64 11.24 -10.94
N HIS A 632 -13.75 10.90 -10.02
CA HIS A 632 -12.41 10.47 -10.36
C HIS A 632 -11.79 9.53 -9.33
N ALA A 633 -10.72 8.86 -9.74
CA ALA A 633 -9.92 8.00 -8.90
C ALA A 633 -8.44 8.05 -9.28
N VAL A 634 -7.55 7.80 -8.31
CA VAL A 634 -6.09 7.89 -8.48
C VAL A 634 -5.43 6.53 -8.19
N SER A 635 -4.36 6.21 -8.93
CA SER A 635 -3.53 5.03 -8.70
C SER A 635 -2.05 5.33 -8.96
N LEU A 636 -1.17 4.42 -8.54
CA LEU A 636 0.27 4.52 -8.74
C LEU A 636 0.72 3.56 -9.86
N PRO A 637 1.60 3.99 -10.77
CA PRO A 637 2.29 3.08 -11.68
C PRO A 637 3.27 2.18 -10.90
N PRO A 638 3.57 0.96 -11.40
CA PRO A 638 3.00 0.35 -12.59
C PRO A 638 1.57 -0.19 -12.35
N LEU A 639 0.72 -0.02 -13.37
CA LEU A 639 -0.60 -0.64 -13.45
C LEU A 639 -0.55 -1.97 -14.20
N ASN A 640 -1.53 -2.82 -13.88
CA ASN A 640 -1.86 -4.05 -14.59
C ASN A 640 -3.37 -4.06 -14.84
N MET A 641 -3.88 -5.08 -15.53
CA MET A 641 -5.29 -5.16 -15.91
C MET A 641 -6.23 -5.11 -14.69
N SER A 642 -5.91 -5.81 -13.61
CA SER A 642 -6.74 -5.84 -12.39
C SER A 642 -6.78 -4.49 -11.68
N LEU A 643 -5.64 -3.79 -11.60
CA LEU A 643 -5.56 -2.47 -10.98
C LEU A 643 -6.23 -1.40 -11.82
N ALA A 644 -6.12 -1.48 -13.15
CA ALA A 644 -6.81 -0.58 -14.05
C ALA A 644 -8.33 -0.77 -13.93
N LYS A 645 -8.79 -2.03 -13.86
CA LYS A 645 -10.21 -2.35 -13.63
C LYS A 645 -10.70 -1.83 -12.28
N GLU A 646 -9.90 -1.99 -11.23
CA GLU A 646 -10.22 -1.46 -9.90
C GLU A 646 -10.27 0.08 -9.91
N LEU A 647 -9.28 0.74 -10.53
CA LEU A 647 -9.25 2.18 -10.72
C LEU A 647 -10.53 2.70 -11.38
N ILE A 648 -10.96 2.08 -12.47
CA ILE A 648 -12.22 2.41 -13.16
C ILE A 648 -13.41 2.18 -12.24
N SER A 649 -13.48 1.04 -11.55
CA SER A 649 -14.65 0.64 -10.75
C SER A 649 -15.01 1.59 -9.61
N ARG A 650 -14.07 2.43 -9.17
CA ARG A 650 -14.27 3.43 -8.12
C ARG A 650 -14.97 4.70 -8.60
N THR A 651 -15.04 4.90 -9.90
CA THR A 651 -15.73 6.05 -10.49
C THR A 651 -17.22 5.78 -10.67
N ALA A 652 -18.05 6.80 -10.55
CA ALA A 652 -19.48 6.74 -10.86
C ALA A 652 -19.71 6.48 -12.36
N ILE A 653 -18.87 7.02 -13.25
CA ILE A 653 -18.91 6.82 -14.70
C ILE A 653 -18.79 5.33 -15.04
N SER A 654 -18.14 4.51 -14.20
CA SER A 654 -18.08 3.06 -14.39
C SER A 654 -19.44 2.38 -14.48
N ARG A 655 -20.48 2.92 -13.83
CA ARG A 655 -21.86 2.42 -13.95
C ARG A 655 -22.43 2.74 -15.32
N LEU A 656 -22.15 3.95 -15.82
CA LEU A 656 -22.51 4.34 -17.17
C LEU A 656 -21.76 3.47 -18.18
N LEU A 657 -20.46 3.20 -18.00
CA LEU A 657 -19.63 2.40 -18.91
C LEU A 657 -20.23 1.01 -19.23
N ARG A 658 -21.01 0.42 -18.29
CA ARG A 658 -21.68 -0.89 -18.44
C ARG A 658 -22.88 -0.90 -19.39
N GLY A 659 -23.27 0.25 -19.94
CA GLY A 659 -24.44 0.36 -20.82
C GLY A 659 -25.73 0.66 -20.06
N GLY A 660 -26.74 1.12 -20.80
CA GLY A 660 -28.05 1.49 -20.29
C GLY A 660 -29.12 1.36 -21.36
N LYS A 661 -30.35 1.81 -21.08
CA LYS A 661 -31.44 1.84 -22.08
C LYS A 661 -31.02 2.72 -23.27
N GLY A 662 -30.62 2.09 -24.37
CA GLY A 662 -30.29 2.76 -25.64
C GLY A 662 -28.82 3.08 -25.88
N SER A 663 -27.87 2.65 -25.04
CA SER A 663 -26.43 2.81 -25.31
C SER A 663 -25.66 1.52 -25.03
N PRO A 664 -24.86 1.00 -25.98
CA PRO A 664 -24.07 -0.20 -25.76
C PRO A 664 -23.05 -0.01 -24.62
N PRO A 665 -22.61 -1.10 -23.98
CA PRO A 665 -21.47 -1.04 -23.07
C PRO A 665 -20.21 -0.61 -23.81
N ALA A 666 -19.33 0.13 -23.13
CA ALA A 666 -17.98 0.38 -23.62
C ALA A 666 -17.11 -0.85 -23.34
N ASP A 667 -16.05 -1.04 -24.14
CA ASP A 667 -15.10 -2.12 -23.87
C ASP A 667 -14.18 -1.75 -22.68
N ILE A 668 -14.52 -2.29 -21.51
CA ILE A 668 -13.77 -2.09 -20.27
C ILE A 668 -12.36 -2.68 -20.36
N ASN A 669 -12.14 -3.76 -21.11
CA ASN A 669 -10.83 -4.39 -21.20
C ASN A 669 -9.88 -3.52 -22.03
N ILE A 670 -10.36 -2.93 -23.14
CA ILE A 670 -9.57 -1.97 -23.94
C ILE A 670 -9.22 -0.73 -23.09
N LEU A 671 -10.15 -0.25 -22.27
CA LEU A 671 -9.89 0.85 -21.33
C LEU A 671 -8.86 0.49 -20.27
N CYS A 672 -8.95 -0.71 -19.70
CA CYS A 672 -7.94 -1.21 -18.76
C CYS A 672 -6.56 -1.27 -19.42
N LEU A 673 -6.48 -1.81 -20.64
CA LEU A 673 -5.23 -1.91 -21.39
C LEU A 673 -4.65 -0.53 -21.68
N THR A 674 -5.48 0.45 -22.03
CA THR A 674 -5.04 1.84 -22.28
C THR A 674 -4.47 2.50 -21.03
N LEU A 675 -5.07 2.29 -19.86
CA LEU A 675 -4.49 2.75 -18.59
C LEU A 675 -3.14 2.07 -18.30
N VAL A 676 -2.99 0.79 -18.64
CA VAL A 676 -1.69 0.10 -18.52
C VAL A 676 -0.66 0.65 -19.50
N LYS A 677 -1.06 0.97 -20.75
CA LYS A 677 -0.20 1.61 -21.76
C LYS A 677 0.29 2.98 -21.29
N VAL A 678 -0.61 3.84 -20.78
CA VAL A 678 -0.24 5.12 -20.17
C VAL A 678 0.69 4.90 -18.97
N SER A 679 0.41 3.90 -18.12
CA SER A 679 1.30 3.58 -17.01
C SER A 679 2.69 3.15 -17.47
N GLN A 680 2.81 2.40 -18.57
CA GLN A 680 4.08 1.96 -19.12
C GLN A 680 4.85 3.15 -19.74
N LEU A 681 4.16 4.02 -20.49
CA LEU A 681 4.72 5.26 -21.04
C LEU A 681 5.35 6.13 -19.94
N ILE A 682 4.63 6.35 -18.85
CA ILE A 682 5.13 7.15 -17.73
C ILE A 682 6.29 6.47 -17.01
N VAL A 683 6.38 5.14 -16.99
CA VAL A 683 7.53 4.41 -16.41
C VAL A 683 8.75 4.51 -17.33
N ASP A 684 8.55 4.34 -18.63
CA ASP A 684 9.62 4.27 -19.63
C ASP A 684 10.26 5.63 -19.92
N ILE A 685 9.51 6.73 -19.88
CA ILE A 685 9.99 8.07 -20.24
C ILE A 685 9.96 8.99 -19.00
N PRO A 686 11.03 9.04 -18.20
CA PRO A 686 11.09 9.83 -16.97
C PRO A 686 11.06 11.35 -17.19
N GLU A 687 11.32 11.81 -18.41
CA GLU A 687 11.28 13.21 -18.81
C GLU A 687 9.84 13.78 -18.81
N ILE A 688 8.83 12.92 -18.98
CA ILE A 688 7.41 13.34 -18.94
C ILE A 688 7.03 13.73 -17.51
N GLN A 689 6.74 15.01 -17.30
CA GLN A 689 6.29 15.56 -16.01
C GLN A 689 4.79 15.46 -15.81
N SER A 690 4.02 15.66 -16.88
CA SER A 690 2.57 15.47 -16.88
C SER A 690 2.07 15.05 -18.25
N LEU A 691 1.02 14.24 -18.26
CA LEU A 691 0.28 13.84 -19.45
C LEU A 691 -1.21 14.00 -19.16
N GLU A 692 -1.96 14.58 -20.07
CA GLU A 692 -3.43 14.66 -20.00
C GLU A 692 -4.01 14.25 -21.34
N ILE A 693 -4.84 13.20 -21.33
CA ILE A 693 -5.70 12.81 -22.46
C ILE A 693 -7.11 13.23 -22.08
N ASN A 694 -7.62 14.29 -22.72
CA ASN A 694 -8.94 14.83 -22.42
C ASN A 694 -9.48 15.64 -23.63
N PRO A 695 -10.59 15.23 -24.27
CA PRO A 695 -11.40 14.06 -23.94
C PRO A 695 -10.87 12.77 -24.59
N LEU A 696 -11.05 11.67 -23.86
CA LEU A 696 -10.93 10.29 -24.36
C LEU A 696 -12.34 9.72 -24.56
N PHE A 697 -12.72 9.47 -25.81
CA PHE A 697 -14.02 8.87 -26.11
C PHE A 697 -13.99 7.36 -25.90
N ALA A 698 -15.04 6.84 -25.25
CA ALA A 698 -15.25 5.42 -25.03
C ALA A 698 -16.65 4.96 -25.41
N ASP A 699 -16.74 3.98 -26.31
CA ASP A 699 -17.98 3.35 -26.75
C ASP A 699 -17.77 1.88 -27.16
N GLY A 700 -18.77 1.28 -27.81
CA GLY A 700 -18.68 -0.09 -28.32
C GLY A 700 -17.74 -0.26 -29.52
N GLN A 701 -17.24 0.82 -30.12
CA GLN A 701 -16.24 0.79 -31.20
C GLN A 701 -14.81 0.84 -30.66
N GLY A 702 -14.63 1.03 -29.35
CA GLY A 702 -13.34 1.11 -28.68
C GLY A 702 -13.09 2.50 -28.11
N LEU A 703 -11.83 2.92 -28.13
CA LEU A 703 -11.38 4.21 -27.59
C LEU A 703 -10.88 5.13 -28.70
N LEU A 704 -10.91 6.45 -28.44
CA LEU A 704 -10.30 7.46 -29.29
C LEU A 704 -9.91 8.70 -28.47
N ALA A 705 -8.62 9.00 -28.41
CA ALA A 705 -8.10 10.24 -27.83
C ALA A 705 -8.30 11.39 -28.83
N LEU A 706 -9.04 12.41 -28.44
CA LEU A 706 -9.30 13.58 -29.29
C LEU A 706 -8.32 14.73 -29.04
N ASP A 707 -7.77 14.78 -27.84
CA ASP A 707 -6.76 15.76 -27.47
C ASP A 707 -5.81 15.17 -26.43
N ALA A 708 -4.58 15.68 -26.43
CA ALA A 708 -3.54 15.30 -25.50
C ALA A 708 -2.63 16.50 -25.19
N GLU A 709 -2.18 16.58 -23.95
CA GLU A 709 -1.18 17.54 -23.50
C GLU A 709 -0.07 16.81 -22.75
N ILE A 710 1.18 17.00 -23.17
CA ILE A 710 2.35 16.38 -22.52
C ILE A 710 3.37 17.45 -22.19
N ARG A 711 3.70 17.60 -20.91
CA ARG A 711 4.79 18.45 -20.44
C ARG A 711 6.03 17.61 -20.16
N VAL A 712 7.18 18.11 -20.58
CA VAL A 712 8.47 17.42 -20.47
C VAL A 712 9.48 18.32 -19.77
N ALA A 713 10.39 17.70 -19.02
CA ALA A 713 11.53 18.38 -18.42
C ALA A 713 12.74 17.43 -18.38
N PRO A 714 13.98 17.95 -18.45
CA PRO A 714 15.17 17.12 -18.36
C PRO A 714 15.19 16.32 -17.04
N TYR A 715 15.38 15.00 -17.14
CA TYR A 715 15.52 14.14 -15.98
C TYR A 715 16.96 13.67 -15.82
N LYS A 716 17.53 13.81 -14.62
CA LYS A 716 18.87 13.33 -14.28
C LYS A 716 18.78 12.38 -13.09
N GLY A 717 19.20 11.13 -13.27
CA GLY A 717 19.23 10.13 -12.22
C GLY A 717 18.72 8.77 -12.70
N ASP A 718 18.54 7.85 -11.75
CA ASP A 718 17.92 6.56 -11.99
C ASP A 718 16.41 6.75 -12.28
N PRO A 719 15.90 6.44 -13.49
CA PRO A 719 14.48 6.55 -13.84
C PRO A 719 13.56 5.77 -12.88
N GLY A 720 14.10 4.69 -12.31
CA GLY A 720 13.42 3.91 -11.29
C GLY A 720 13.21 4.72 -10.02
N ALA A 721 14.18 5.51 -9.56
CA ALA A 721 14.22 6.19 -8.25
C ALA A 721 12.99 7.04 -7.91
N ARG A 722 12.38 7.69 -8.90
CA ARG A 722 11.15 8.48 -8.72
C ARG A 722 9.90 7.64 -8.44
N LEU A 723 9.90 6.35 -8.77
CA LEU A 723 8.74 5.48 -8.59
C LEU A 723 8.67 4.98 -7.14
N ALA A 724 7.54 5.20 -6.47
CA ALA A 724 7.28 4.67 -5.15
C ALA A 724 7.14 3.13 -5.15
N ILE A 725 6.83 2.52 -6.29
CA ILE A 725 6.77 1.06 -6.46
C ILE A 725 7.74 0.68 -7.59
N ARG A 726 8.66 -0.24 -7.29
CA ARG A 726 9.63 -0.70 -8.28
C ARG A 726 8.91 -1.48 -9.40
N PRO A 727 9.06 -1.08 -10.67
CA PRO A 727 8.47 -1.80 -11.78
C PRO A 727 9.18 -3.13 -12.04
N TYR A 728 8.61 -3.93 -12.92
CA TYR A 728 9.26 -5.15 -13.39
C TYR A 728 10.59 -4.83 -14.07
N PRO A 729 11.73 -5.37 -13.61
CA PRO A 729 13.04 -5.02 -14.15
C PRO A 729 13.32 -5.80 -15.44
N ARG A 730 12.78 -5.31 -16.57
CA ARG A 730 12.93 -5.90 -17.91
C ARG A 730 14.39 -6.00 -18.35
N GLU A 731 15.22 -5.07 -17.89
CA GLU A 731 16.66 -5.04 -18.15
C GLU A 731 17.41 -6.25 -17.60
N LEU A 732 16.79 -7.03 -16.70
CA LEU A 732 17.35 -8.26 -16.14
C LEU A 732 16.92 -9.51 -16.91
N GLU A 733 16.24 -9.42 -18.04
CA GLU A 733 15.94 -10.57 -18.90
C GLU A 733 17.16 -10.94 -19.77
N GLU A 734 17.47 -12.23 -19.90
CA GLU A 734 18.50 -12.71 -20.83
C GLU A 734 18.12 -14.05 -21.44
N SER A 735 18.53 -14.28 -22.70
CA SER A 735 18.39 -15.58 -23.35
C SER A 735 19.65 -16.41 -23.19
N VAL A 736 19.50 -17.69 -22.85
CA VAL A 736 20.57 -18.67 -22.71
C VAL A 736 20.22 -19.94 -23.47
N VAL A 737 21.25 -20.63 -23.96
CA VAL A 737 21.10 -21.94 -24.61
C VAL A 737 21.65 -23.01 -23.67
N LEU A 738 20.85 -24.04 -23.41
CA LEU A 738 21.24 -25.19 -22.60
C LEU A 738 22.14 -26.16 -23.39
N LYS A 739 22.72 -27.14 -22.70
CA LYS A 739 23.60 -28.16 -23.33
C LYS A 739 22.91 -29.04 -24.37
N ASP A 740 21.58 -29.06 -24.37
CA ASP A 740 20.71 -29.78 -25.31
C ASP A 740 20.16 -28.86 -26.41
N ASP A 741 20.82 -27.72 -26.64
CA ASP A 741 20.45 -26.68 -27.60
C ASP A 741 19.06 -26.03 -27.37
N ARG A 742 18.42 -26.31 -26.23
CA ARG A 742 17.14 -25.69 -25.87
C ARG A 742 17.36 -24.23 -25.50
N LYS A 743 16.62 -23.34 -26.17
CA LYS A 743 16.55 -21.91 -25.83
C LYS A 743 15.74 -21.73 -24.55
N VAL A 744 16.31 -20.99 -23.60
CA VAL A 744 15.71 -20.68 -22.30
C VAL A 744 15.84 -19.19 -22.07
N ILE A 745 14.80 -18.57 -21.53
CA ILE A 745 14.81 -17.18 -21.09
C ILE A 745 14.96 -17.18 -19.57
N LEU A 746 15.99 -16.51 -19.07
CA LEU A 746 16.14 -16.23 -17.66
C LEU A 746 15.62 -14.83 -17.40
N ARG A 747 14.58 -14.73 -16.57
CA ARG A 747 13.95 -13.46 -16.26
C ARG A 747 13.48 -13.42 -14.82
N PRO A 748 13.34 -12.23 -14.23
CA PRO A 748 12.65 -12.09 -12.95
C PRO A 748 11.24 -12.71 -13.04
N ILE A 749 10.81 -13.38 -11.97
CA ILE A 749 9.46 -13.92 -11.84
C ILE A 749 8.47 -12.77 -11.84
N ARG A 750 7.31 -12.97 -12.43
CA ARG A 750 6.18 -12.04 -12.40
C ARG A 750 5.02 -12.70 -11.66
N PRO A 751 4.09 -11.93 -11.08
CA PRO A 751 2.92 -12.52 -10.44
C PRO A 751 2.17 -13.49 -11.38
N GLU A 752 2.09 -13.16 -12.67
CA GLU A 752 1.39 -13.90 -13.72
C GLU A 752 1.97 -15.30 -13.98
N ASP A 753 3.17 -15.57 -13.47
CA ASP A 753 3.80 -16.88 -13.54
C ASP A 753 3.18 -17.88 -12.55
N GLU A 754 2.22 -17.50 -11.70
CA GLU A 754 1.57 -18.38 -10.70
C GLU A 754 1.15 -19.74 -11.26
N PRO A 755 0.45 -19.83 -12.42
CA PRO A 755 0.03 -21.13 -12.97
C PRO A 755 1.21 -21.99 -13.44
N ALA A 756 2.16 -21.40 -14.17
CA ALA A 756 3.36 -22.10 -14.66
C ALA A 756 4.28 -22.52 -13.50
N HIS A 757 4.33 -21.73 -12.43
CA HIS A 757 5.10 -22.03 -11.22
C HIS A 757 4.45 -23.15 -10.40
N TRP A 758 3.11 -23.20 -10.35
CA TRP A 758 2.35 -24.30 -9.75
C TRP A 758 2.67 -25.62 -10.45
N GLU A 759 2.60 -25.63 -11.78
CA GLU A 759 2.91 -26.82 -12.58
C GLU A 759 4.39 -27.24 -12.45
N PHE A 760 5.30 -26.27 -12.35
CA PHE A 760 6.71 -26.55 -12.07
C PHE A 760 6.90 -27.31 -10.75
N LEU A 761 6.23 -26.87 -9.68
CA LEU A 761 6.33 -27.51 -8.36
C LEU A 761 5.68 -28.90 -8.33
N SER A 762 4.60 -29.12 -9.08
CA SER A 762 3.97 -30.45 -9.18
C SER A 762 4.85 -31.49 -9.90
N LYS A 763 5.82 -31.03 -10.71
CA LYS A 763 6.83 -31.85 -11.40
C LYS A 763 8.10 -32.10 -10.58
N LEU A 764 8.18 -31.63 -9.32
CA LEU A 764 9.32 -31.91 -8.43
C LEU A 764 9.18 -33.28 -7.76
N SER A 765 10.33 -33.91 -7.50
CA SER A 765 10.40 -35.12 -6.67
C SER A 765 10.14 -34.78 -5.20
N VAL A 766 9.72 -35.77 -4.40
CA VAL A 766 9.51 -35.60 -2.95
C VAL A 766 10.79 -35.13 -2.26
N ASP A 767 11.94 -35.67 -2.68
CA ASP A 767 13.25 -35.26 -2.15
C ASP A 767 13.57 -33.79 -2.47
N ASP A 768 13.16 -33.29 -3.64
CA ASP A 768 13.41 -31.90 -4.04
C ASP A 768 12.55 -30.89 -3.30
N ILE A 769 11.30 -31.26 -3.03
CA ILE A 769 10.44 -30.49 -2.13
C ILE A 769 11.06 -30.49 -0.73
N ARG A 770 11.50 -31.65 -0.23
CA ARG A 770 12.14 -31.78 1.09
C ARG A 770 13.40 -30.92 1.19
N TYR A 771 14.27 -30.96 0.19
CA TYR A 771 15.50 -30.16 0.16
C TYR A 771 15.23 -28.66 0.06
N ARG A 772 14.14 -28.23 -0.59
CA ARG A 772 13.79 -26.83 -0.73
C ARG A 772 13.13 -26.23 0.52
N PHE A 773 12.26 -26.99 1.18
CA PHE A 773 11.42 -26.48 2.27
C PHE A 773 11.81 -27.03 3.65
N PHE A 774 12.92 -27.78 3.74
CA PHE A 774 13.39 -28.41 4.98
C PHE A 774 12.32 -29.31 5.65
N GLY A 775 11.40 -29.85 4.85
CA GLY A 775 10.26 -30.62 5.35
C GLY A 775 9.42 -31.24 4.23
N LEU A 776 8.55 -32.20 4.59
CA LEU A 776 7.62 -32.85 3.66
C LEU A 776 6.37 -31.96 3.48
N ILE A 777 6.28 -31.27 2.34
CA ILE A 777 5.07 -30.55 1.92
C ILE A 777 4.35 -31.39 0.86
N ARG A 778 3.12 -31.82 1.13
CA ARG A 778 2.32 -32.61 0.16
C ARG A 778 1.72 -31.73 -0.93
N GLU A 779 1.17 -30.57 -0.58
CA GLU A 779 0.62 -29.56 -1.49
C GLU A 779 0.79 -28.17 -0.86
N LEU A 780 1.19 -27.18 -1.66
CA LEU A 780 1.25 -25.78 -1.24
C LEU A 780 -0.13 -25.14 -1.47
N PRO A 781 -0.74 -24.49 -0.47
CA PRO A 781 -1.96 -23.72 -0.71
C PRO A 781 -1.73 -22.63 -1.78
N ARG A 782 -2.74 -22.32 -2.59
CA ARG A 782 -2.66 -21.25 -3.61
C ARG A 782 -2.18 -19.90 -3.04
N SER A 783 -2.54 -19.59 -1.80
CA SER A 783 -2.06 -18.37 -1.11
C SER A 783 -0.55 -18.33 -0.90
N GLU A 784 0.10 -19.46 -0.66
CA GLU A 784 1.56 -19.55 -0.57
C GLU A 784 2.21 -19.45 -1.96
N MET A 785 1.53 -19.94 -2.99
CA MET A 785 1.99 -19.85 -4.37
C MET A 785 2.02 -18.42 -4.90
N ILE A 786 0.97 -17.65 -4.61
CA ILE A 786 0.92 -16.21 -4.87
C ILE A 786 2.09 -15.50 -4.16
N ARG A 787 2.41 -15.86 -2.92
CA ARG A 787 3.54 -15.28 -2.19
C ARG A 787 4.88 -15.56 -2.87
N LEU A 788 5.03 -16.73 -3.47
CA LEU A 788 6.22 -17.12 -4.21
C LEU A 788 6.35 -16.37 -5.55
N THR A 789 5.27 -16.02 -6.24
CA THR A 789 5.37 -15.33 -7.55
C THR A 789 5.30 -13.82 -7.45
N GLN A 790 4.62 -13.29 -6.44
CA GLN A 790 4.41 -11.85 -6.26
C GLN A 790 5.46 -11.26 -5.31
N ILE A 791 6.69 -11.17 -5.80
CA ILE A 791 7.83 -10.66 -5.02
C ILE A 791 7.89 -9.12 -5.00
N ASP A 792 8.55 -8.56 -4.00
CA ASP A 792 8.95 -7.15 -4.00
C ASP A 792 10.36 -7.04 -4.56
N TYR A 793 10.51 -6.55 -5.79
CA TYR A 793 11.81 -6.46 -6.48
C TYR A 793 12.84 -5.59 -5.77
N ASP A 794 12.48 -4.80 -4.75
CA ASP A 794 13.46 -4.06 -3.96
C ASP A 794 14.09 -4.91 -2.83
N ARG A 795 13.41 -5.96 -2.38
CA ARG A 795 13.82 -6.79 -1.23
C ARG A 795 14.09 -8.24 -1.59
N GLU A 796 13.26 -8.81 -2.44
CA GLU A 796 13.36 -10.17 -2.94
C GLU A 796 13.63 -10.15 -4.43
N MET A 797 14.47 -11.07 -4.90
CA MET A 797 14.65 -11.31 -6.32
C MET A 797 14.51 -12.80 -6.58
N ALA A 798 13.64 -13.18 -7.51
CA ALA A 798 13.53 -14.54 -7.98
C ALA A 798 13.69 -14.57 -9.50
N PHE A 799 14.69 -15.30 -9.99
CA PHE A 799 14.87 -15.54 -11.42
C PHE A 799 14.31 -16.91 -11.76
N ILE A 800 13.44 -16.95 -12.76
CA ILE A 800 12.94 -18.19 -13.34
C ILE A 800 13.61 -18.46 -14.68
N ALA A 801 13.81 -19.74 -14.96
CA ALA A 801 14.19 -20.23 -16.27
C ALA A 801 12.93 -20.72 -16.98
N THR A 802 12.51 -20.01 -18.02
CA THR A 802 11.32 -20.33 -18.81
C THR A 802 11.68 -20.78 -20.20
N ALA A 803 10.95 -21.76 -20.73
CA ALA A 803 11.06 -22.21 -22.11
C ALA A 803 9.66 -22.48 -22.67
N GLU A 804 9.51 -22.32 -23.98
CA GLU A 804 8.28 -22.71 -24.66
C GLU A 804 8.02 -24.21 -24.48
N THR A 805 6.77 -24.60 -24.25
CA THR A 805 6.37 -26.00 -24.07
C THR A 805 6.67 -26.80 -25.34
N SER A 806 6.99 -28.09 -25.16
CA SER A 806 7.30 -29.00 -26.27
C SER A 806 6.14 -29.23 -27.25
N GLU A 807 4.94 -28.76 -26.91
CA GLU A 807 3.72 -28.88 -27.73
C GLU A 807 3.55 -27.72 -28.73
N GLY A 808 4.41 -26.68 -28.69
CA GLY A 808 4.39 -25.58 -29.65
C GLY A 808 3.13 -24.71 -29.57
N SER A 809 2.46 -24.69 -28.41
CA SER A 809 1.21 -23.95 -28.17
C SER A 809 1.43 -22.46 -27.89
N GLY A 810 2.68 -21.98 -27.88
CA GLY A 810 3.04 -20.63 -27.40
C GLY A 810 2.98 -20.47 -25.88
N GLU A 811 2.71 -21.55 -25.13
CA GLU A 811 2.74 -21.56 -23.67
C GLU A 811 4.17 -21.75 -23.15
N TYR A 812 4.49 -21.13 -22.02
CA TYR A 812 5.80 -21.20 -21.38
C TYR A 812 5.75 -22.05 -20.11
N GLU A 813 6.71 -22.96 -19.95
CA GLU A 813 6.91 -23.72 -18.72
C GLU A 813 8.08 -23.18 -17.90
N THR A 814 8.00 -23.30 -16.57
CA THR A 814 9.12 -23.02 -15.68
C THR A 814 9.98 -24.28 -15.48
N LEU A 815 11.29 -24.16 -15.70
CA LEU A 815 12.28 -25.24 -15.60
C LEU A 815 13.09 -25.21 -14.29
N GLY A 816 13.18 -24.04 -13.67
CA GLY A 816 13.88 -23.83 -12.41
C GLY A 816 13.75 -22.40 -11.92
N VAL A 817 13.96 -22.22 -10.63
CA VAL A 817 13.94 -20.91 -9.97
C VAL A 817 15.09 -20.80 -8.99
N VAL A 818 15.72 -19.63 -8.97
CA VAL A 818 16.63 -19.20 -7.90
C VAL A 818 16.05 -17.96 -7.25
N ARG A 819 16.13 -17.88 -5.94
CA ARG A 819 15.61 -16.79 -5.12
C ARG A 819 16.73 -16.22 -4.27
N GLY A 820 16.69 -14.92 -4.08
CA GLY A 820 17.54 -14.17 -3.16
C GLY A 820 16.67 -13.24 -2.32
N MET A 821 16.74 -13.38 -1.00
CA MET A 821 16.05 -12.50 -0.07
C MET A 821 17.10 -11.60 0.59
N THR A 822 17.04 -10.32 0.27
CA THR A 822 18.03 -9.34 0.73
C THR A 822 17.57 -8.79 2.06
N LYS A 823 18.45 -8.73 3.06
CA LYS A 823 18.15 -8.01 4.29
C LYS A 823 17.87 -6.53 3.99
N PRO A 824 17.06 -5.84 4.79
CA PRO A 824 16.74 -4.42 4.55
C PRO A 824 17.96 -3.49 4.55
N ASP A 825 19.09 -3.92 5.13
CA ASP A 825 20.36 -3.21 5.08
C ASP A 825 21.25 -3.52 3.89
N ASN A 826 20.87 -4.46 3.02
CA ASN A 826 21.70 -4.96 1.94
C ASN A 826 23.04 -5.57 2.41
N SER A 827 23.13 -5.97 3.69
CA SER A 827 24.34 -6.61 4.24
C SER A 827 24.54 -8.00 3.68
N ASP A 828 23.48 -8.79 3.61
CA ASP A 828 23.50 -10.10 2.99
C ASP A 828 22.22 -10.41 2.21
N ILE A 829 22.38 -11.31 1.24
CA ILE A 829 21.30 -11.92 0.47
C ILE A 829 21.30 -13.42 0.72
N GLU A 830 20.20 -13.93 1.28
CA GLU A 830 19.98 -15.35 1.49
C GLU A 830 19.42 -15.99 0.22
N PHE A 831 20.05 -17.06 -0.27
CA PHE A 831 19.62 -17.71 -1.51
C PHE A 831 18.92 -19.05 -1.29
N ALA A 832 17.96 -19.35 -2.18
CA ALA A 832 17.36 -20.66 -2.32
C ALA A 832 17.20 -21.01 -3.80
N ILE A 833 17.52 -22.24 -4.19
CA ILE A 833 17.41 -22.68 -5.58
C ILE A 833 16.67 -24.02 -5.68
N VAL A 834 15.85 -24.16 -6.73
CA VAL A 834 15.26 -25.43 -7.10
C VAL A 834 15.17 -25.54 -8.62
N VAL A 835 15.55 -26.71 -9.14
CA VAL A 835 15.53 -27.04 -10.56
C VAL A 835 14.68 -28.29 -10.74
N ARG A 836 13.87 -28.32 -11.79
CA ARG A 836 12.96 -29.44 -12.07
C ARG A 836 13.74 -30.74 -12.17
N SER A 837 13.21 -31.82 -11.58
CA SER A 837 13.93 -33.08 -11.37
C SER A 837 14.50 -33.66 -12.67
N ASP A 838 13.75 -33.56 -13.77
CA ASP A 838 14.06 -33.99 -15.14
C ASP A 838 15.06 -33.08 -15.90
N TYR A 839 15.33 -31.88 -15.38
CA TYR A 839 16.28 -30.89 -15.94
C TYR A 839 17.57 -30.74 -15.13
N LYS A 840 17.73 -31.53 -14.06
CA LYS A 840 18.99 -31.57 -13.30
C LYS A 840 20.15 -32.09 -14.14
N ARG A 841 21.36 -31.71 -13.73
CA ARG A 841 22.64 -32.06 -14.39
C ARG A 841 22.83 -31.50 -15.81
N ARG A 842 21.90 -30.68 -16.33
CA ARG A 842 22.04 -29.94 -17.61
C ARG A 842 22.75 -28.59 -17.48
N GLY A 843 23.20 -28.22 -16.28
CA GLY A 843 23.90 -26.95 -16.02
C GLY A 843 23.01 -25.79 -15.57
N LEU A 844 21.68 -25.96 -15.63
CA LEU A 844 20.70 -24.91 -15.31
C LEU A 844 20.88 -24.32 -13.90
N GLY A 845 21.15 -25.15 -12.89
CA GLY A 845 21.36 -24.67 -11.52
C GLY A 845 22.55 -23.69 -11.39
N GLY A 846 23.65 -23.95 -12.10
CA GLY A 846 24.80 -23.04 -12.11
C GLY A 846 24.55 -21.77 -12.91
N ILE A 847 23.75 -21.84 -13.97
CA ILE A 847 23.33 -20.68 -14.75
C ILE A 847 22.48 -19.74 -13.87
N LEU A 848 21.44 -20.28 -13.22
CA LEU A 848 20.58 -19.53 -12.31
C LEU A 848 21.37 -18.91 -11.15
N MET A 849 22.24 -19.68 -10.48
CA MET A 849 23.05 -19.11 -9.39
C MET A 849 23.96 -17.97 -9.86
N ARG A 850 24.59 -18.09 -11.05
CA ARG A 850 25.41 -17.00 -11.60
C ARG A 850 24.59 -15.75 -11.90
N LYS A 851 23.36 -15.91 -12.40
CA LYS A 851 22.40 -14.81 -12.59
C LYS A 851 22.17 -14.06 -11.27
N LEU A 852 21.86 -14.79 -10.19
CA LEU A 852 21.63 -14.19 -8.87
C LEU A 852 22.89 -13.54 -8.28
N ILE A 853 24.06 -14.17 -8.41
CA ILE A 853 25.35 -13.61 -7.98
C ILE A 853 25.63 -12.30 -8.72
N SER A 854 25.42 -12.26 -10.04
CA SER A 854 25.60 -11.05 -10.84
C SER A 854 24.67 -9.93 -10.36
N TYR A 855 23.39 -10.24 -10.14
CA TYR A 855 22.42 -9.31 -9.57
C TYR A 855 22.84 -8.77 -8.19
N ALA A 856 23.27 -9.66 -7.28
CA ALA A 856 23.71 -9.23 -5.94
C ALA A 856 24.97 -8.33 -6.02
N LYS A 857 25.86 -8.58 -6.98
CA LYS A 857 27.01 -7.70 -7.25
C LYS A 857 26.58 -6.33 -7.77
N THR A 858 25.63 -6.24 -8.69
CA THR A 858 25.14 -4.92 -9.17
C THR A 858 24.44 -4.13 -8.06
N ARG A 859 23.76 -4.82 -7.13
CA ARG A 859 23.19 -4.23 -5.91
C ARG A 859 24.21 -3.86 -4.84
N LYS A 860 25.50 -4.14 -5.04
CA LYS A 860 26.57 -3.92 -4.04
C LYS A 860 26.30 -4.63 -2.70
N THR A 861 25.61 -5.78 -2.74
CA THR A 861 25.39 -6.59 -1.54
C THR A 861 26.71 -7.16 -1.04
N LYS A 862 26.97 -7.13 0.27
CA LYS A 862 28.27 -7.52 0.83
C LYS A 862 28.50 -9.03 0.82
N TYR A 863 27.53 -9.80 1.33
CA TYR A 863 27.61 -11.26 1.39
C TYR A 863 26.42 -11.94 0.69
N MET A 864 26.65 -13.15 0.18
CA MET A 864 25.59 -14.07 -0.21
C MET A 864 25.69 -15.33 0.65
N ILE A 865 24.58 -15.70 1.28
CA ILE A 865 24.50 -16.78 2.26
C ILE A 865 23.41 -17.78 1.91
N GLY A 866 23.50 -18.99 2.41
CA GLY A 866 22.42 -19.97 2.27
C GLY A 866 22.69 -21.22 3.08
N GLU A 867 21.64 -22.02 3.24
CA GLU A 867 21.70 -23.29 3.97
C GLU A 867 21.12 -24.43 3.12
N ALA A 868 21.61 -25.65 3.33
CA ALA A 868 21.03 -26.85 2.72
C ALA A 868 21.22 -28.07 3.62
N LEU A 869 20.28 -29.02 3.58
CA LEU A 869 20.40 -30.29 4.29
C LEU A 869 21.69 -31.05 3.92
N LEU A 870 22.33 -31.72 4.88
CA LEU A 870 23.58 -32.46 4.66
C LEU A 870 23.48 -33.56 3.60
N GLU A 871 22.28 -34.09 3.34
CA GLU A 871 22.04 -35.08 2.28
C GLU A 871 22.08 -34.47 0.87
N ASN A 872 21.92 -33.15 0.72
CA ASN A 872 21.95 -32.46 -0.57
C ASN A 872 23.39 -32.20 -1.06
N LYS A 873 24.11 -33.28 -1.36
CA LYS A 873 25.49 -33.23 -1.88
C LYS A 873 25.61 -32.43 -3.18
N GLY A 874 24.55 -32.41 -3.99
CA GLY A 874 24.51 -31.65 -5.24
C GLY A 874 24.67 -30.15 -5.02
N MET A 875 24.03 -29.61 -3.98
CA MET A 875 24.14 -28.18 -3.62
C MET A 875 25.53 -27.84 -3.09
N SER A 876 26.13 -28.68 -2.25
CA SER A 876 27.51 -28.48 -1.77
C SER A 876 28.52 -28.40 -2.93
N VAL A 877 28.47 -29.33 -3.87
CA VAL A 877 29.36 -29.33 -5.05
C VAL A 877 29.11 -28.13 -5.96
N LEU A 878 27.85 -27.70 -6.11
CA LEU A 878 27.50 -26.52 -6.88
C LEU A 878 28.06 -25.24 -6.25
N SER A 879 27.87 -25.08 -4.93
CA SER A 879 28.35 -23.93 -4.15
C SER A 879 29.88 -23.81 -4.19
N GLU A 880 30.63 -24.91 -4.00
CA GLU A 880 32.09 -24.92 -4.08
C GLU A 880 32.59 -24.45 -5.45
N LYS A 881 31.97 -24.93 -6.54
CA LYS A 881 32.31 -24.52 -7.92
C LYS A 881 32.05 -23.03 -8.19
N LEU A 882 31.16 -22.40 -7.43
CA LEU A 882 30.82 -20.99 -7.56
C LEU A 882 31.61 -20.10 -6.58
N GLY A 883 32.52 -20.68 -5.79
CA GLY A 883 33.42 -19.96 -4.90
C GLY A 883 32.87 -19.70 -3.50
N PHE A 884 31.80 -20.38 -3.08
CA PHE A 884 31.31 -20.28 -1.70
C PHE A 884 32.24 -21.02 -0.73
N GLU A 885 32.46 -20.43 0.45
CA GLU A 885 32.94 -21.14 1.62
C GLU A 885 31.81 -22.07 2.12
N VAL A 886 32.11 -23.36 2.27
CA VAL A 886 31.15 -24.37 2.72
C VAL A 886 31.54 -24.92 4.09
N LYS A 887 30.67 -24.76 5.08
CA LYS A 887 30.83 -25.32 6.43
C LYS A 887 29.75 -26.34 6.72
N LYS A 888 30.09 -27.40 7.44
CA LYS A 888 29.12 -28.39 7.96
C LYS A 888 28.75 -28.01 9.40
N ASN A 889 27.45 -27.89 9.66
CA ASN A 889 26.90 -27.79 11.00
C ASN A 889 26.24 -29.13 11.36
N TYR A 890 26.91 -29.92 12.19
CA TYR A 890 26.42 -31.24 12.61
C TYR A 890 25.29 -31.17 13.63
N ASP A 891 25.17 -30.07 14.36
CA ASP A 891 24.13 -29.91 15.39
C ASP A 891 22.74 -29.71 14.75
N ASP A 892 22.70 -29.05 13.58
CA ASP A 892 21.46 -28.78 12.83
C ASP A 892 21.28 -29.70 11.60
N ASP A 893 22.23 -30.58 11.30
CA ASP A 893 22.31 -31.38 10.07
C ASP A 893 22.28 -30.53 8.77
N LEU A 894 23.02 -29.41 8.75
CA LEU A 894 23.04 -28.44 7.65
C LEU A 894 24.45 -28.18 7.06
N TYR A 895 24.51 -27.89 5.77
CA TYR A 895 25.57 -27.09 5.15
C TYR A 895 25.24 -25.60 5.29
N LYS A 896 26.25 -24.79 5.65
CA LYS A 896 26.22 -23.32 5.62
C LYS A 896 27.14 -22.82 4.50
N PHE A 897 26.61 -21.96 3.64
CA PHE A 897 27.31 -21.37 2.51
C PHE A 897 27.54 -19.88 2.75
N LYS A 898 28.74 -19.38 2.45
CA LYS A 898 29.04 -17.94 2.48
C LYS A 898 29.94 -17.53 1.32
N LEU A 899 29.55 -16.50 0.60
CA LEU A 899 30.32 -15.89 -0.48
C LEU A 899 30.46 -14.39 -0.21
N LEU A 900 31.69 -13.88 -0.20
CA LEU A 900 31.97 -12.45 -0.19
C LEU A 900 31.80 -11.90 -1.61
N LEU A 901 30.91 -10.93 -1.79
CA LEU A 901 30.61 -10.33 -3.09
C LEU A 901 31.31 -8.98 -3.28
N HIS A 902 31.37 -8.17 -2.21
CA HIS A 902 32.00 -6.86 -2.18
C HIS A 902 32.85 -6.70 -0.91
N PRO A 903 34.19 -6.62 -1.02
CA PRO A 903 35.07 -6.28 0.10
C PRO A 903 34.92 -4.80 0.50
N GLU A 904 35.20 -4.48 1.77
CA GLU A 904 35.11 -3.12 2.35
C GLU A 904 36.10 -2.12 1.74
#